data_AF-A0A955U6L5-F1
#
_entry.id   AF-A0A955U6L5-F1
#
_cell.length_a   1.000
_cell.length_b   1.000
_cell.length_c   1.000
_cell.angle_alpha   90.00
_cell.angle_beta   90.00
_cell.angle_gamma   90.00
#
_symmetry.space_group_name_H-M   'P 1'
#
loop_
_entity.id
_entity.type
_entity.pdbx_description
1 polymer ?
#
loop_
_entity_poly.entity_id
_entity_poly.type
_entity_poly.pdbx_seq_one_letter_code
_entity_poly.pdbx_strand_id
1 'polypeptide(L)'
;MLLTLLACTRPDPAPPAAPELGCDGFVIPERADTSACGDVDADDPTLLSECLVGSGHAGLWRVDDDGLPAYQLTVDHRCDPAGQHWSPRPRPQGNPVHALGNGRGLMAMARSSGAVELYSQDRGHQWSTREDDWIDPEDETWPVQLGGGFSWVVDGGVVRSTRFADLGTDVASRQQARLFGVGYHRTVTTLDDDLVVDRITFAPDHDARALVAEVTVRNLGWRPRTLGLVEVWDVDRHQVKVALLTSDLASDGLTDNIERQRRELQRNTVDTLSWSASRRTAVVHTETVERRLPDRLTPGEVDEFPDDLFLAVLSEDTPDAVWLADDELWPDGPERPIPQAAAGEGSAADRELTREGWGQHGFLAVRVPVTLAGGGSHTVRFAFGYAPGGADPAPSVDALRGEGAGLLARTAASWRDRLVWAAFPGLPDAAPLQRELAWSTYNLQAVTGYDELRGLRFVGQGGSYRYIHGLDGALGDFALFTEALTLVDPPLASETLRFSLAQQHAPSRDDAGRYPYATTGVGTYSDVGLYNQRSDVYEVLPWKIASYLAETRDPGLLDEVVPYWPSDLGEAGTVLDHLRRTEDYLEGELGFGSGGMIAMGSGDYADGVLNLTDEPTSPGGTSSTYNAAFAVHGFPLLADVLAPVDAELADRVRAVGEGQRQAYEDAWLGDIYARGFADNGEPMAPELLFVEPQVLAILAGLTDEERTEGLLALIEDRLETSIGAVSTAPLEEAGPVGGV
;
A
#
# COMPACT_ATOMS: atom_id res chain seq x y z
N MET A 1 -24.06 -14.97 -13.53
CA MET A 1 -23.69 -14.48 -14.88
C MET A 1 -22.74 -13.28 -14.74
N LEU A 2 -21.50 -13.51 -14.27
CA LEU A 2 -20.32 -12.69 -14.54
C LEU A 2 -19.08 -13.39 -13.94
N LEU A 3 -18.66 -14.46 -14.61
CA LEU A 3 -17.31 -15.04 -14.57
C LEU A 3 -17.29 -16.10 -15.67
N THR A 4 -17.44 -15.63 -16.90
CA THR A 4 -17.05 -16.41 -18.06
C THR A 4 -15.70 -15.86 -18.45
N LEU A 5 -14.65 -16.66 -18.23
CA LEU A 5 -13.33 -16.49 -18.84
C LEU A 5 -13.51 -16.43 -20.36
N LEU A 6 -13.76 -15.23 -20.88
CA LEU A 6 -13.70 -14.93 -22.29
C LEU A 6 -12.22 -14.74 -22.62
N ALA A 7 -11.64 -15.77 -23.24
CA ALA A 7 -10.44 -15.61 -24.04
C ALA A 7 -10.74 -14.55 -25.12
N CYS A 8 -10.39 -13.30 -24.84
CA CYS A 8 -10.54 -12.19 -25.77
C CYS A 8 -9.40 -12.22 -26.81
N THR A 9 -9.58 -12.99 -27.88
CA THR A 9 -8.84 -12.75 -29.13
C THR A 9 -9.60 -11.70 -29.94
N ARG A 10 -9.35 -10.41 -29.68
CA ARG A 10 -9.66 -9.32 -30.62
C ARG A 10 -8.40 -8.48 -30.86
N PRO A 11 -8.15 -8.03 -32.09
CA PRO A 11 -7.04 -7.12 -32.36
C PRO A 11 -7.38 -5.72 -31.82
N ASP A 12 -6.47 -5.17 -31.02
CA ASP A 12 -6.62 -3.88 -30.34
C ASP A 12 -6.89 -2.72 -31.32
N PRO A 13 -7.81 -1.79 -30.98
CA PRO A 13 -7.74 -0.44 -31.53
C PRO A 13 -6.48 0.24 -30.96
N ALA A 14 -5.68 0.85 -31.84
CA ALA A 14 -4.46 1.54 -31.46
C ALA A 14 -4.75 2.60 -30.38
N PRO A 15 -3.92 2.67 -29.32
CA PRO A 15 -4.11 3.63 -28.24
C PRO A 15 -4.04 5.07 -28.77
N PRO A 16 -4.80 6.02 -28.19
CA PRO A 16 -4.47 7.43 -28.35
C PRO A 16 -3.05 7.67 -27.82
N ALA A 17 -2.25 8.36 -28.62
CA ALA A 17 -0.83 8.54 -28.38
C ALA A 17 -0.58 9.31 -27.08
N ALA A 18 0.19 8.71 -26.17
CA ALA A 18 0.98 9.47 -25.21
C ALA A 18 1.85 10.48 -25.99
N PRO A 19 2.18 11.66 -25.42
CA PRO A 19 3.05 12.60 -26.09
C PRO A 19 4.33 11.89 -26.56
N GLU A 20 4.61 11.95 -27.85
CA GLU A 20 5.76 11.30 -28.49
C GLU A 20 7.07 11.93 -27.97
N LEU A 21 7.51 11.56 -26.77
CA LEU A 21 8.93 11.36 -26.54
C LEU A 21 9.25 10.02 -27.18
N GLY A 22 9.52 10.05 -28.49
CA GLY A 22 9.85 8.84 -29.23
C GLY A 22 10.98 8.08 -28.54
N CYS A 23 10.89 6.75 -28.53
CA CYS A 23 12.01 5.88 -28.11
C CYS A 23 13.15 5.86 -29.15
N ASP A 24 13.17 6.85 -30.05
CA ASP A 24 14.17 7.04 -31.07
C ASP A 24 15.54 7.31 -30.42
N GLY A 25 16.48 6.40 -30.67
CA GLY A 25 17.81 6.48 -30.06
C GLY A 25 17.90 5.93 -28.64
N PHE A 26 16.79 5.46 -28.04
CA PHE A 26 16.85 4.68 -26.81
C PHE A 26 17.54 3.34 -27.09
N VAL A 27 18.51 3.00 -26.25
CA VAL A 27 19.21 1.72 -26.30
C VAL A 27 18.94 1.03 -24.97
N ILE A 28 18.28 -0.13 -25.02
CA ILE A 28 18.09 -0.97 -23.83
C ILE A 28 19.48 -1.24 -23.25
N PRO A 29 19.72 -0.89 -21.97
CA PRO A 29 21.01 -1.09 -21.35
C PRO A 29 21.34 -2.59 -21.27
N GLU A 30 22.61 -2.94 -21.42
CA GLU A 30 23.08 -4.29 -21.16
C GLU A 30 22.77 -4.65 -19.70
N ARG A 31 22.01 -5.73 -19.48
CA ARG A 31 21.64 -6.19 -18.15
C ARG A 31 22.87 -6.82 -17.50
N ALA A 32 23.11 -6.46 -16.24
CA ALA A 32 24.20 -7.07 -15.49
C ALA A 32 23.94 -8.57 -15.28
N ASP A 33 25.01 -9.34 -15.16
CA ASP A 33 24.94 -10.71 -14.67
C ASP A 33 24.52 -10.69 -13.20
N THR A 34 23.32 -11.20 -12.92
CA THR A 34 22.72 -11.21 -11.58
C THR A 34 23.01 -12.50 -10.81
N SER A 35 23.89 -13.38 -11.31
CA SER A 35 24.25 -14.63 -10.63
C SER A 35 25.26 -14.46 -9.50
N ALA A 36 25.90 -13.30 -9.39
CA ALA A 36 26.92 -13.05 -8.38
C ALA A 36 26.32 -12.76 -7.00
N CYS A 37 26.88 -13.39 -5.97
CA CYS A 37 26.44 -13.23 -4.60
C CYS A 37 27.60 -13.43 -3.62
N GLY A 38 27.66 -12.61 -2.57
CA GLY A 38 28.57 -12.79 -1.44
C GLY A 38 28.07 -13.85 -0.45
N ASP A 39 28.97 -14.26 0.46
CA ASP A 39 28.64 -15.12 1.59
C ASP A 39 28.00 -14.30 2.74
N VAL A 40 27.26 -14.98 3.61
CA VAL A 40 26.67 -14.38 4.83
C VAL A 40 27.45 -14.75 6.08
N ASP A 41 27.42 -13.88 7.08
CA ASP A 41 28.03 -14.12 8.39
C ASP A 41 26.93 -14.38 9.45
N ALA A 42 26.98 -15.55 10.09
CA ALA A 42 26.06 -15.88 11.18
C ALA A 42 26.37 -15.11 12.48
N ASP A 43 27.61 -14.66 12.66
CA ASP A 43 28.00 -13.91 13.86
C ASP A 43 27.53 -12.44 13.79
N ASP A 44 27.22 -11.94 12.59
CA ASP A 44 26.63 -10.62 12.36
C ASP A 44 25.54 -10.64 11.26
N PRO A 45 24.29 -11.01 11.61
CA PRO A 45 23.19 -11.08 10.66
C PRO A 45 22.74 -9.70 10.15
N THR A 46 23.25 -8.60 10.69
CA THR A 46 22.94 -7.24 10.22
C THR A 46 23.87 -6.80 9.08
N LEU A 47 24.99 -7.50 8.89
CA LEU A 47 25.94 -7.21 7.83
C LEU A 47 25.50 -7.89 6.53
N LEU A 48 25.01 -7.08 5.59
CA LEU A 48 24.68 -7.55 4.25
C LEU A 48 25.93 -7.64 3.37
N SER A 49 26.04 -8.76 2.65
CA SER A 49 27.01 -8.89 1.56
C SER A 49 26.41 -8.37 0.25
N GLU A 50 27.27 -7.88 -0.64
CA GLU A 50 26.86 -7.54 -2.01
C GLU A 50 26.33 -8.79 -2.72
N CYS A 51 25.09 -8.73 -3.19
CA CYS A 51 24.46 -9.84 -3.88
C CYS A 51 23.46 -9.37 -4.92
N LEU A 52 23.68 -9.79 -6.17
CA LEU A 52 22.84 -9.43 -7.31
C LEU A 52 21.73 -10.46 -7.58
N VAL A 53 21.78 -11.63 -6.95
CA VAL A 53 20.74 -12.66 -7.07
C VAL A 53 19.41 -12.09 -6.60
N GLY A 54 18.36 -12.31 -7.41
CA GLY A 54 17.02 -11.76 -7.17
C GLY A 54 16.81 -10.32 -7.68
N SER A 55 17.77 -9.73 -8.41
CA SER A 55 17.61 -8.35 -8.94
C SER A 55 16.54 -8.21 -10.04
N GLY A 56 16.15 -9.31 -10.69
CA GLY A 56 15.21 -9.28 -11.81
C GLY A 56 15.74 -8.50 -13.01
N HIS A 57 14.83 -7.96 -13.82
CA HIS A 57 15.18 -7.23 -15.06
C HIS A 57 15.10 -5.71 -14.95
N ALA A 58 14.45 -5.15 -13.92
CA ALA A 58 14.22 -3.71 -13.81
C ALA A 58 15.43 -2.92 -13.24
N GLY A 59 16.33 -3.59 -12.54
CA GLY A 59 17.30 -2.93 -11.67
C GLY A 59 18.27 -3.92 -11.03
N LEU A 60 18.97 -3.46 -9.99
CA LEU A 60 20.02 -4.20 -9.31
C LEU A 60 19.98 -3.96 -7.80
N TRP A 61 20.09 -5.03 -7.02
CA TRP A 61 20.28 -4.93 -5.57
C TRP A 61 21.65 -4.33 -5.23
N ARG A 62 21.68 -3.60 -4.11
CA ARG A 62 22.83 -2.91 -3.51
C ARG A 62 22.74 -2.97 -1.99
N VAL A 63 23.88 -2.81 -1.35
CA VAL A 63 23.95 -2.38 0.05
C VAL A 63 24.26 -0.88 0.04
N ASP A 64 23.46 -0.08 0.75
CA ASP A 64 23.65 1.37 0.77
C ASP A 64 24.73 1.83 1.77
N ASP A 65 24.94 3.15 1.83
CA ASP A 65 25.96 3.76 2.70
C ASP A 65 25.69 3.50 4.20
N ASP A 66 24.45 3.17 4.55
CA ASP A 66 24.00 2.81 5.90
C ASP A 66 23.90 1.27 6.08
N GLY A 67 24.48 0.47 5.18
CA GLY A 67 24.48 -0.99 5.31
C GLY A 67 23.11 -1.64 5.15
N LEU A 68 22.10 -0.90 4.69
CA LEU A 68 20.73 -1.37 4.49
C LEU A 68 20.52 -1.83 3.05
N PRO A 69 19.54 -2.72 2.79
CA PRO A 69 19.23 -3.14 1.44
C PRO A 69 18.64 -1.99 0.62
N ALA A 70 19.11 -1.84 -0.61
CA ALA A 70 18.58 -0.87 -1.56
C ALA A 70 18.52 -1.43 -2.98
N TYR A 71 17.56 -0.97 -3.76
CA TYR A 71 17.32 -1.39 -5.14
C TYR A 71 17.58 -0.23 -6.11
N GLN A 72 18.61 -0.38 -6.95
CA GLN A 72 18.96 0.59 -7.97
C GLN A 72 18.10 0.35 -9.23
N LEU A 73 17.21 1.29 -9.53
CA LEU A 73 16.34 1.19 -10.70
C LEU A 73 17.08 1.65 -11.97
N THR A 74 17.25 0.73 -12.93
CA THR A 74 18.03 0.96 -14.16
C THR A 74 17.16 1.13 -15.41
N VAL A 75 15.91 0.66 -15.34
CA VAL A 75 14.97 0.65 -16.45
C VAL A 75 14.40 2.05 -16.74
N ASP A 76 14.34 2.46 -18.00
CA ASP A 76 13.51 3.59 -18.42
C ASP A 76 12.13 3.05 -18.82
N HIS A 77 11.16 3.21 -17.92
CA HIS A 77 9.84 2.62 -18.07
C HIS A 77 9.07 3.09 -19.31
N ARG A 78 9.47 4.22 -19.90
CA ARG A 78 8.83 4.83 -21.07
C ARG A 78 9.10 4.04 -22.35
N CYS A 79 10.26 3.38 -22.41
CA CYS A 79 10.76 2.74 -23.62
C CYS A 79 11.21 1.28 -23.44
N ASP A 80 11.50 0.86 -22.21
CA ASP A 80 12.00 -0.47 -21.91
C ASP A 80 10.86 -1.41 -21.48
N PRO A 81 10.60 -2.50 -22.22
CA PRO A 81 9.55 -3.46 -21.89
C PRO A 81 9.67 -4.08 -20.49
N ALA A 82 10.88 -4.12 -19.90
CA ALA A 82 11.07 -4.63 -18.54
C ALA A 82 10.45 -3.72 -17.46
N GLY A 83 10.07 -2.48 -17.81
CA GLY A 83 9.36 -1.57 -16.94
C GLY A 83 7.83 -1.70 -17.03
N GLN A 84 7.34 -2.51 -17.98
CA GLN A 84 5.92 -2.76 -18.16
C GLN A 84 5.45 -3.88 -17.24
N HIS A 85 4.33 -3.67 -16.58
CA HIS A 85 3.63 -4.68 -15.79
C HIS A 85 2.14 -4.65 -16.11
N TRP A 86 1.47 -5.78 -15.90
CA TRP A 86 0.04 -5.89 -16.06
C TRP A 86 -0.63 -5.55 -14.74
N SER A 87 -1.66 -4.72 -14.77
CA SER A 87 -2.56 -4.49 -13.64
C SER A 87 -4.00 -4.85 -14.08
N PRO A 88 -4.99 -4.85 -13.18
CA PRO A 88 -6.39 -5.04 -13.56
C PRO A 88 -6.92 -3.99 -14.57
N ARG A 89 -6.16 -2.91 -14.81
CA ARG A 89 -6.46 -1.98 -15.90
C ARG A 89 -6.12 -2.63 -17.25
N PRO A 90 -6.89 -2.36 -18.32
CA PRO A 90 -6.72 -2.97 -19.65
C PRO A 90 -5.44 -2.57 -20.39
N ARG A 91 -4.49 -1.90 -19.72
CA ARG A 91 -3.35 -1.25 -20.36
C ARG A 91 -2.11 -1.62 -19.56
N PRO A 92 -1.00 -2.00 -20.23
CA PRO A 92 0.29 -2.16 -19.57
C PRO A 92 0.61 -0.91 -18.77
N GLN A 93 0.83 -1.08 -17.47
CA GLN A 93 1.30 0.00 -16.62
C GLN A 93 2.82 0.05 -16.71
N GLY A 94 3.35 1.22 -17.02
CA GLY A 94 4.78 1.44 -17.20
C GLY A 94 5.35 2.35 -16.13
N ASN A 95 5.02 2.20 -14.85
CA ASN A 95 5.58 3.09 -13.82
C ASN A 95 5.72 2.39 -12.47
N PRO A 96 6.78 1.57 -12.28
CA PRO A 96 7.05 0.88 -11.02
C PRO A 96 7.07 1.84 -9.82
N VAL A 97 6.61 1.33 -8.67
CA VAL A 97 6.48 2.09 -7.44
C VAL A 97 7.32 1.51 -6.32
N HIS A 98 7.72 2.37 -5.38
CA HIS A 98 8.32 1.99 -4.12
C HIS A 98 7.59 2.68 -2.97
N ALA A 99 7.14 1.91 -1.99
CA ALA A 99 6.48 2.44 -0.81
C ALA A 99 7.49 3.19 0.07
N LEU A 100 7.11 4.40 0.49
CA LEU A 100 7.81 5.24 1.45
C LEU A 100 6.89 5.44 2.65
N GLY A 101 7.24 4.88 3.80
CA GLY A 101 6.48 5.13 5.02
C GLY A 101 7.34 4.94 6.24
N ASN A 102 6.81 5.28 7.42
CA ASN A 102 7.54 5.23 8.68
C ASN A 102 6.97 4.23 9.71
N GLY A 103 5.91 3.47 9.34
CA GLY A 103 5.19 2.58 10.27
C GLY A 103 4.38 3.30 11.35
N ARG A 104 4.20 4.62 11.22
CA ARG A 104 3.44 5.43 12.19
C ARG A 104 2.15 6.01 11.62
N GLY A 105 1.85 5.75 10.34
CA GLY A 105 0.69 6.29 9.63
C GLY A 105 1.01 7.31 8.53
N LEU A 106 2.29 7.54 8.22
CA LEU A 106 2.70 8.27 7.02
C LEU A 106 3.00 7.27 5.89
N MET A 107 2.38 7.48 4.72
CA MET A 107 2.61 6.66 3.53
C MET A 107 2.71 7.51 2.26
N ALA A 108 3.64 7.15 1.40
CA ALA A 108 3.82 7.71 0.08
C ALA A 108 4.33 6.66 -0.91
N MET A 109 4.29 6.98 -2.19
CA MET A 109 4.80 6.14 -3.28
C MET A 109 5.81 6.92 -4.10
N ALA A 110 7.05 6.45 -4.17
CA ALA A 110 8.02 6.94 -5.13
C ALA A 110 7.81 6.22 -6.47
N ARG A 111 7.60 6.99 -7.52
CA ARG A 111 7.38 6.52 -8.89
C ARG A 111 8.70 6.47 -9.65
N SER A 112 8.80 5.54 -10.60
CA SER A 112 9.96 5.48 -11.51
C SER A 112 10.09 6.72 -12.41
N SER A 113 9.01 7.49 -12.60
CA SER A 113 9.01 8.82 -13.23
C SER A 113 9.76 9.90 -12.43
N GLY A 114 10.12 9.61 -11.18
CA GLY A 114 10.75 10.54 -10.26
C GLY A 114 9.74 11.35 -9.44
N ALA A 115 8.43 11.18 -9.67
CA ALA A 115 7.40 11.75 -8.84
C ALA A 115 7.27 10.99 -7.51
N VAL A 116 6.85 11.68 -6.46
CA VAL A 116 6.43 11.09 -5.18
C VAL A 116 4.99 11.48 -4.90
N GLU A 117 4.17 10.49 -4.55
CA GLU A 117 2.74 10.62 -4.29
C GLU A 117 2.48 10.42 -2.80
N LEU A 118 1.73 11.30 -2.14
CA LEU A 118 1.42 11.19 -0.71
C LEU A 118 0.02 10.60 -0.55
N TYR A 119 -0.07 9.51 0.20
CA TYR A 119 -1.31 8.78 0.44
C TYR A 119 -1.73 8.89 1.90
N SER A 120 -3.02 9.08 2.13
CA SER A 120 -3.62 9.03 3.46
C SER A 120 -4.85 8.14 3.47
N GLN A 121 -5.07 7.53 4.63
CA GLN A 121 -6.33 6.86 4.97
C GLN A 121 -6.90 7.34 6.30
N ASP A 122 -6.32 8.39 6.90
CA ASP A 122 -6.76 8.95 8.18
C ASP A 122 -8.28 9.21 8.17
N ARG A 123 -8.80 9.64 7.01
CA ARG A 123 -10.21 9.89 6.74
C ARG A 123 -10.66 9.27 5.41
N GLY A 124 -10.37 7.99 5.21
CA GLY A 124 -10.65 7.30 3.95
C GLY A 124 -9.59 7.53 2.89
N HIS A 125 -9.67 6.72 1.84
CA HIS A 125 -8.60 6.59 0.84
C HIS A 125 -8.46 7.86 0.01
N GLN A 126 -7.30 8.53 0.10
CA GLN A 126 -7.03 9.71 -0.70
C GLN A 126 -5.54 9.88 -1.02
N TRP A 127 -5.27 10.43 -2.20
CA TRP A 127 -3.98 11.04 -2.51
C TRP A 127 -4.07 12.53 -2.19
N SER A 128 -3.05 13.07 -1.53
CA SER A 128 -2.88 14.51 -1.32
C SER A 128 -2.00 15.16 -2.40
N THR A 129 -1.19 14.33 -3.05
CA THR A 129 -0.43 14.63 -4.27
C THR A 129 -0.28 13.33 -5.04
N ARG A 130 -0.56 13.36 -6.35
CA ARG A 130 -0.51 12.21 -7.25
C ARG A 130 0.07 12.65 -8.58
N GLU A 131 0.75 11.74 -9.28
CA GLU A 131 1.03 11.93 -10.70
C GLU A 131 -0.22 11.54 -11.51
N ASP A 132 -0.70 12.46 -12.34
CA ASP A 132 -1.86 12.23 -13.22
C ASP A 132 -1.61 12.90 -14.57
N ASP A 133 -1.26 12.10 -15.58
CA ASP A 133 -1.03 12.56 -16.95
C ASP A 133 -2.33 12.59 -17.79
N TRP A 134 -3.46 12.20 -17.20
CA TRP A 134 -4.74 12.16 -17.88
C TRP A 134 -5.35 13.56 -18.08
N ILE A 135 -5.45 13.96 -19.35
CA ILE A 135 -6.22 15.13 -19.78
C ILE A 135 -7.63 14.66 -20.14
N ASP A 136 -8.64 15.26 -19.50
CA ASP A 136 -10.04 14.91 -19.77
C ASP A 136 -10.43 15.39 -21.17
N PRO A 137 -10.81 14.51 -22.10
CA PRO A 137 -11.25 14.92 -23.44
C PRO A 137 -12.55 15.74 -23.43
N GLU A 138 -13.33 15.70 -22.34
CA GLU A 138 -14.55 16.50 -22.19
C GLU A 138 -14.31 17.85 -21.47
N ASP A 139 -13.20 17.97 -20.75
CA ASP A 139 -12.79 19.19 -20.03
C ASP A 139 -11.27 19.36 -20.06
N GLU A 140 -10.76 19.82 -21.21
CA GLU A 140 -9.34 20.10 -21.44
C GLU A 140 -8.79 21.22 -20.54
N THR A 141 -9.60 21.85 -19.69
CA THR A 141 -9.11 22.90 -18.78
C THR A 141 -8.47 22.36 -17.50
N TRP A 142 -8.70 21.09 -17.18
CA TRP A 142 -8.07 20.44 -16.04
C TRP A 142 -6.58 20.16 -16.31
N PRO A 143 -5.68 20.61 -15.41
CA PRO A 143 -4.26 20.44 -15.61
C PRO A 143 -3.81 19.01 -15.33
N VAL A 144 -2.70 18.61 -15.99
CA VAL A 144 -1.97 17.41 -15.60
C VAL A 144 -1.35 17.61 -14.21
N GLN A 145 -1.30 16.56 -13.39
CA GLN A 145 -0.70 16.61 -12.05
C GLN A 145 0.70 15.98 -12.09
N LEU A 146 1.70 16.69 -11.56
CA LEU A 146 3.10 16.28 -11.59
C LEU A 146 3.53 15.41 -10.41
N GLY A 147 2.69 15.32 -9.37
CA GLY A 147 3.07 14.82 -8.05
C GLY A 147 4.06 15.76 -7.34
N GLY A 148 4.90 15.23 -6.47
CA GLY A 148 6.00 15.99 -5.86
C GLY A 148 7.32 15.25 -5.90
N GLY A 149 8.24 15.57 -4.98
CA GLY A 149 9.42 14.75 -4.80
C GLY A 149 10.57 15.01 -5.80
N PHE A 150 10.57 16.14 -6.51
CA PHE A 150 11.65 16.56 -7.41
C PHE A 150 11.93 18.06 -7.27
N SER A 151 12.99 18.53 -7.93
CA SER A 151 13.41 19.92 -7.89
C SER A 151 13.63 20.50 -9.29
N TRP A 152 13.44 21.80 -9.43
CA TRP A 152 14.00 22.55 -10.55
C TRP A 152 15.24 23.31 -10.11
N VAL A 153 16.19 23.46 -11.04
CA VAL A 153 17.38 24.29 -10.86
C VAL A 153 17.35 25.41 -11.87
N VAL A 154 17.36 26.64 -11.35
CA VAL A 154 17.51 27.88 -12.10
C VAL A 154 18.99 28.23 -12.18
N ASP A 155 19.56 28.24 -13.39
CA ASP A 155 20.91 28.72 -13.67
C ASP A 155 20.82 29.86 -14.71
N GLY A 156 20.91 31.10 -14.21
CA GLY A 156 20.63 32.29 -15.02
C GLY A 156 19.18 32.29 -15.52
N GLY A 157 19.00 32.31 -16.85
CA GLY A 157 17.67 32.30 -17.49
C GLY A 157 17.14 30.92 -17.86
N VAL A 158 17.81 29.84 -17.43
CA VAL A 158 17.47 28.46 -17.81
C VAL A 158 16.99 27.70 -16.59
N VAL A 159 15.86 27.01 -16.74
CA VAL A 159 15.30 26.11 -15.72
C VAL A 159 15.47 24.67 -16.20
N ARG A 160 16.07 23.81 -15.35
CA ARG A 160 16.26 22.38 -15.60
C ARG A 160 15.58 21.55 -14.51
N SER A 161 15.07 20.37 -14.86
CA SER A 161 14.35 19.50 -13.93
C SER A 161 15.18 18.30 -13.47
N THR A 162 14.95 17.86 -12.24
CA THR A 162 15.45 16.59 -11.72
C THR A 162 14.40 15.47 -11.75
N ARG A 163 13.20 15.71 -12.29
CA ARG A 163 12.21 14.64 -12.48
C ARG A 163 12.61 13.76 -13.66
N PHE A 164 12.63 12.44 -13.50
CA PHE A 164 13.09 11.52 -14.53
C PHE A 164 12.27 11.62 -15.82
N ALA A 165 10.94 11.77 -15.68
CA ALA A 165 10.03 11.92 -16.82
C ALA A 165 10.33 13.15 -17.69
N ASP A 166 10.95 14.19 -17.12
CA ASP A 166 11.28 15.43 -17.83
C ASP A 166 12.63 15.32 -18.59
N LEU A 167 13.40 14.24 -18.36
CA LEU A 167 14.69 14.01 -19.03
C LEU A 167 14.50 13.31 -20.38
N GLY A 168 15.33 13.64 -21.38
CA GLY A 168 15.30 12.98 -22.68
C GLY A 168 15.56 11.48 -22.59
N THR A 169 14.74 10.66 -23.25
CA THR A 169 14.80 9.18 -23.21
C THR A 169 16.16 8.62 -23.67
N ASP A 170 16.88 9.33 -24.54
CA ASP A 170 18.21 8.96 -25.03
C ASP A 170 19.35 9.16 -24.01
N VAL A 171 19.12 9.96 -22.97
CA VAL A 171 20.14 10.37 -21.97
C VAL A 171 19.73 10.11 -20.52
N ALA A 172 18.44 9.95 -20.21
CA ALA A 172 17.90 9.93 -18.85
C ALA A 172 18.62 8.93 -17.94
N SER A 173 18.74 7.67 -18.35
CA SER A 173 19.40 6.62 -17.56
C SER A 173 20.92 6.83 -17.36
N ARG A 174 21.55 7.70 -18.17
CA ARG A 174 22.95 8.12 -17.99
C ARG A 174 23.08 9.39 -17.14
N GLN A 175 22.08 10.27 -17.19
CA GLN A 175 22.04 11.53 -16.46
C GLN A 175 21.57 11.34 -15.01
N GLN A 176 20.72 10.35 -14.74
CA GLN A 176 20.15 10.15 -13.42
C GLN A 176 20.26 8.71 -12.93
N ALA A 177 20.81 8.55 -11.73
CA ALA A 177 20.67 7.33 -10.94
C ALA A 177 19.47 7.44 -10.00
N ARG A 178 18.71 6.35 -9.86
CA ARG A 178 17.54 6.24 -8.95
C ARG A 178 17.74 5.03 -8.04
N LEU A 179 17.53 5.23 -6.74
CA LEU A 179 17.71 4.21 -5.71
C LEU A 179 16.48 4.20 -4.81
N PHE A 180 15.89 3.03 -4.62
CA PHE A 180 14.84 2.75 -3.63
C PHE A 180 15.49 2.07 -2.44
N GLY A 181 15.47 2.71 -1.28
CA GLY A 181 16.08 2.17 -0.06
C GLY A 181 15.05 2.04 1.06
N VAL A 182 15.49 1.47 2.18
CA VAL A 182 14.64 1.32 3.37
C VAL A 182 14.29 2.72 3.91
N GLY A 183 13.04 3.13 3.68
CA GLY A 183 12.48 4.40 4.16
C GLY A 183 12.77 5.61 3.26
N TYR A 184 13.42 5.43 2.11
CA TYR A 184 13.81 6.55 1.25
C TYR A 184 13.82 6.25 -0.25
N HIS A 185 13.69 7.31 -1.03
CA HIS A 185 13.96 7.36 -2.46
C HIS A 185 15.08 8.38 -2.71
N ARG A 186 16.11 7.98 -3.46
CA ARG A 186 17.24 8.84 -3.81
C ARG A 186 17.38 9.00 -5.32
N THR A 187 17.57 10.23 -5.76
CA THR A 187 17.95 10.55 -7.14
C THR A 187 19.25 11.32 -7.17
N VAL A 188 20.15 10.94 -8.07
CA VAL A 188 21.39 11.68 -8.34
C VAL A 188 21.37 12.08 -9.81
N THR A 189 21.16 13.38 -10.06
CA THR A 189 20.96 13.94 -11.40
C THR A 189 22.13 14.83 -11.79
N THR A 190 22.74 14.54 -12.94
CA THR A 190 23.76 15.39 -13.57
C THR A 190 23.07 16.28 -14.61
N LEU A 191 22.88 17.56 -14.30
CA LEU A 191 22.07 18.49 -15.09
C LEU A 191 22.86 19.15 -16.23
N ASP A 192 24.17 19.31 -16.05
CA ASP A 192 25.15 19.68 -17.08
C ASP A 192 26.51 19.02 -16.73
N ASP A 193 27.58 19.32 -17.46
CA ASP A 193 28.88 18.63 -17.32
C ASP A 193 29.48 18.70 -15.90
N ASP A 194 29.09 19.67 -15.09
CA ASP A 194 29.72 19.98 -13.81
C ASP A 194 28.73 20.39 -12.71
N LEU A 195 27.43 20.17 -12.90
CA LEU A 195 26.39 20.39 -11.89
C LEU A 195 25.62 19.11 -11.58
N VAL A 196 25.69 18.70 -10.32
CA VAL A 196 25.02 17.49 -9.81
C VAL A 196 24.05 17.86 -8.69
N VAL A 197 22.84 17.30 -8.74
CA VAL A 197 21.83 17.37 -7.67
C VAL A 197 21.63 15.98 -7.11
N ASP A 198 21.90 15.82 -5.82
CA ASP A 198 21.73 14.59 -5.05
C ASP A 198 20.59 14.80 -4.06
N ARG A 199 19.44 14.17 -4.31
CA ARG A 199 18.22 14.31 -3.54
C ARG A 199 17.93 12.99 -2.83
N ILE A 200 17.66 13.06 -1.53
CA ILE A 200 17.09 11.96 -0.74
C ILE A 200 15.76 12.44 -0.19
N THR A 201 14.65 11.79 -0.58
CA THR A 201 13.33 11.98 0.01
C THR A 201 13.00 10.77 0.87
N PHE A 202 12.70 10.98 2.14
CA PHE A 202 12.53 9.90 3.10
C PHE A 202 11.38 10.15 4.08
N ALA A 203 10.84 9.08 4.62
CA ALA A 203 9.83 9.12 5.68
C ALA A 203 10.56 9.03 7.05
N PRO A 204 10.66 10.13 7.81
CA PRO A 204 11.39 10.13 9.08
C PRO A 204 10.68 9.26 10.12
N ASP A 205 11.45 8.66 11.03
CA ASP A 205 10.92 8.05 12.25
C ASP A 205 10.48 9.14 13.23
N HIS A 206 9.31 9.73 12.95
CA HIS A 206 8.76 10.88 13.64
C HIS A 206 7.23 10.86 13.52
N ASP A 207 6.51 11.45 14.49
CA ASP A 207 5.04 11.44 14.49
C ASP A 207 4.43 12.40 13.46
N ALA A 208 5.19 13.43 13.04
CA ALA A 208 4.81 14.33 11.95
C ALA A 208 4.50 13.55 10.67
N ARG A 209 3.34 13.80 10.07
CA ARG A 209 2.92 13.22 8.77
C ARG A 209 3.57 13.98 7.62
N ALA A 210 4.90 13.92 7.54
CA ALA A 210 5.64 14.60 6.49
C ALA A 210 6.85 13.82 6.01
N LEU A 211 7.02 13.81 4.69
CA LEU A 211 8.26 13.42 4.04
C LEU A 211 9.28 14.54 4.19
N VAL A 212 10.55 14.18 4.36
CA VAL A 212 11.66 15.12 4.39
C VAL A 212 12.52 14.92 3.15
N ALA A 213 12.92 16.01 2.51
CA ALA A 213 13.86 16.00 1.40
C ALA A 213 15.18 16.68 1.81
N GLU A 214 16.30 15.97 1.70
CA GLU A 214 17.63 16.56 1.71
C GLU A 214 18.13 16.70 0.27
N VAL A 215 18.33 17.94 -0.18
CA VAL A 215 18.75 18.23 -1.57
C VAL A 215 20.11 18.88 -1.56
N THR A 216 21.11 18.14 -2.02
CA THR A 216 22.51 18.60 -2.11
C THR A 216 22.86 18.97 -3.54
N VAL A 217 23.16 20.25 -3.76
CA VAL A 217 23.63 20.76 -5.06
C VAL A 217 25.15 20.85 -5.04
N ARG A 218 25.83 20.26 -6.02
CA ARG A 218 27.29 20.19 -6.13
C ARG A 218 27.77 20.82 -7.44
N ASN A 219 28.66 21.79 -7.33
CA ASN A 219 29.37 22.40 -8.45
C ASN A 219 30.74 21.74 -8.59
N LEU A 220 30.86 20.79 -9.51
CA LEU A 220 32.11 20.09 -9.81
C LEU A 220 33.08 20.95 -10.64
N GLY A 221 32.61 22.08 -11.17
CA GLY A 221 33.38 23.03 -11.94
C GLY A 221 34.30 23.86 -11.06
N TRP A 222 35.24 24.57 -11.67
CA TRP A 222 36.17 25.43 -10.95
C TRP A 222 35.67 26.87 -10.77
N ARG A 223 34.58 27.25 -11.47
CA ARG A 223 34.00 28.60 -11.39
C ARG A 223 32.88 28.64 -10.35
N PRO A 224 32.76 29.71 -9.56
CA PRO A 224 31.59 29.91 -8.72
C PRO A 224 30.29 29.97 -9.53
N ARG A 225 29.19 29.49 -8.95
CA ARG A 225 27.84 29.53 -9.53
C ARG A 225 26.84 30.05 -8.50
N THR A 226 25.85 30.80 -8.97
CA THR A 226 24.67 31.19 -8.18
C THR A 226 23.46 30.59 -8.87
N LEU A 227 22.74 29.75 -8.13
CA LEU A 227 21.65 28.94 -8.62
C LEU A 227 20.39 29.24 -7.79
N GLY A 228 19.21 29.03 -8.36
CA GLY A 228 17.96 28.94 -7.61
C GLY A 228 17.53 27.48 -7.54
N LEU A 229 17.48 26.89 -6.35
CA LEU A 229 16.92 25.56 -6.14
C LEU A 229 15.44 25.68 -5.83
N VAL A 230 14.57 25.13 -6.66
CA VAL A 230 13.12 25.13 -6.47
C VAL A 230 12.68 23.75 -6.00
N GLU A 231 12.09 23.66 -4.82
CA GLU A 231 11.38 22.47 -4.35
C GLU A 231 9.93 22.51 -4.84
N VAL A 232 9.41 21.38 -5.32
CA VAL A 232 8.10 21.31 -6.01
C VAL A 232 7.21 20.21 -5.43
N TRP A 233 5.99 20.59 -5.08
CA TRP A 233 4.91 19.69 -4.65
C TRP A 233 3.57 20.16 -5.23
N ASP A 234 3.06 19.38 -6.17
CA ASP A 234 1.79 19.60 -6.85
C ASP A 234 0.63 19.07 -6.00
N VAL A 235 -0.36 19.90 -5.67
CA VAL A 235 -1.45 19.50 -4.78
C VAL A 235 -2.57 18.88 -5.60
N ASP A 236 -2.81 17.59 -5.39
CA ASP A 236 -3.93 16.85 -5.97
C ASP A 236 -4.66 16.13 -4.86
N ARG A 237 -5.79 16.70 -4.43
CA ARG A 237 -6.69 16.05 -3.48
C ARG A 237 -7.59 15.07 -4.22
N HIS A 238 -7.08 13.86 -4.44
CA HIS A 238 -7.78 12.81 -5.14
C HIS A 238 -8.39 11.79 -4.17
N GLN A 239 -9.67 11.96 -3.85
CA GLN A 239 -10.39 10.99 -3.03
C GLN A 239 -10.76 9.74 -3.84
N VAL A 240 -10.28 8.58 -3.38
CA VAL A 240 -10.52 7.27 -4.01
C VAL A 240 -11.81 6.69 -3.43
N LYS A 241 -12.96 7.18 -3.89
CA LYS A 241 -14.26 6.58 -3.57
C LYS A 241 -14.35 5.17 -4.16
N VAL A 242 -15.12 4.32 -3.46
CA VAL A 242 -15.41 2.93 -3.85
C VAL A 242 -15.86 2.84 -5.31
N ALA A 243 -15.08 2.12 -6.11
CA ALA A 243 -15.41 1.74 -7.48
C ALA A 243 -14.88 0.32 -7.74
N LEU A 244 -15.77 -0.62 -8.04
CA LEU A 244 -15.41 -2.05 -8.19
C LEU A 244 -15.06 -2.44 -9.62
N LEU A 245 -15.69 -1.80 -10.60
CA LEU A 245 -15.39 -1.98 -12.02
C LEU A 245 -14.50 -0.81 -12.45
N THR A 246 -13.18 -1.01 -12.44
CA THR A 246 -12.19 0.06 -12.71
C THR A 246 -11.40 -0.15 -14.00
N SER A 247 -11.92 -1.03 -14.87
CA SER A 247 -11.26 -1.48 -16.07
C SER A 247 -12.16 -1.27 -17.28
N ASP A 248 -11.66 -0.61 -18.33
CA ASP A 248 -12.41 -0.45 -19.59
C ASP A 248 -12.67 -1.80 -20.30
N LEU A 249 -12.02 -2.90 -19.87
CA LEU A 249 -12.36 -4.26 -20.33
C LEU A 249 -13.81 -4.61 -20.02
N ALA A 250 -14.36 -4.04 -18.94
CA ALA A 250 -15.76 -4.24 -18.56
C ALA A 250 -16.71 -3.36 -19.38
N SER A 251 -16.32 -2.11 -19.65
CA SER A 251 -17.06 -1.16 -20.47
C SER A 251 -16.16 0.00 -20.91
N ASP A 252 -16.15 0.31 -22.21
CA ASP A 252 -15.43 1.46 -22.75
C ASP A 252 -15.84 2.76 -22.03
N GLY A 253 -14.87 3.62 -21.72
CA GLY A 253 -15.08 4.93 -21.07
C GLY A 253 -15.41 4.88 -19.56
N LEU A 254 -15.37 3.70 -18.95
CA LEU A 254 -15.65 3.52 -17.53
C LEU A 254 -14.59 4.20 -16.64
N THR A 255 -13.32 4.04 -16.98
CA THR A 255 -12.21 4.65 -16.21
C THR A 255 -12.31 6.17 -16.24
N ASP A 256 -12.54 6.77 -17.42
CA ASP A 256 -12.70 8.23 -17.56
C ASP A 256 -13.89 8.76 -16.74
N ASN A 257 -15.00 8.02 -16.69
CA ASN A 257 -16.15 8.39 -15.88
C ASN A 257 -15.83 8.37 -14.37
N ILE A 258 -15.11 7.35 -13.90
CA ILE A 258 -14.68 7.27 -12.50
C ILE A 258 -13.79 8.45 -12.14
N GLU A 259 -12.79 8.77 -12.97
CA GLU A 259 -11.90 9.90 -12.71
C GLU A 259 -12.66 11.24 -12.73
N ARG A 260 -13.62 11.43 -13.65
CA ARG A 260 -14.52 12.60 -13.64
C ARG A 260 -15.31 12.72 -12.34
N GLN A 261 -15.94 11.63 -11.88
CA GLN A 261 -16.71 11.62 -10.63
C GLN A 261 -15.84 11.96 -9.41
N ARG A 262 -14.58 11.52 -9.40
CA ARG A 262 -13.63 11.85 -8.33
C ARG A 262 -13.22 13.33 -8.37
N ARG A 263 -12.98 13.89 -9.57
CA ARG A 263 -12.72 15.34 -9.76
C ARG A 263 -13.93 16.20 -9.39
N GLU A 264 -15.15 15.70 -9.61
CA GLU A 264 -16.39 16.41 -9.23
C GLU A 264 -16.50 16.71 -7.73
N LEU A 265 -15.84 15.92 -6.87
CA LEU A 265 -15.79 16.18 -5.43
C LEU A 265 -15.12 17.53 -5.09
N GLN A 266 -14.27 18.06 -5.97
CA GLN A 266 -13.61 19.35 -5.77
C GLN A 266 -14.50 20.55 -6.07
N ARG A 267 -15.68 20.36 -6.71
CA ARG A 267 -16.56 21.46 -7.12
C ARG A 267 -17.06 22.33 -5.97
N ASN A 268 -17.17 21.74 -4.78
CA ASN A 268 -17.76 22.39 -3.62
C ASN A 268 -16.69 22.74 -2.57
N THR A 269 -15.44 22.95 -2.95
CA THR A 269 -14.40 23.31 -1.98
C THR A 269 -13.67 24.58 -2.37
N VAL A 270 -13.07 25.22 -1.37
CA VAL A 270 -12.27 26.43 -1.55
C VAL A 270 -10.93 26.22 -0.87
N ASP A 271 -9.85 26.52 -1.60
CA ASP A 271 -8.48 26.43 -1.12
C ASP A 271 -7.99 27.82 -0.73
N THR A 272 -7.54 27.93 0.51
CA THR A 272 -6.77 29.08 1.01
C THR A 272 -5.30 28.69 1.02
N LEU A 273 -4.55 29.28 0.10
CA LEU A 273 -3.13 29.03 -0.13
C LEU A 273 -2.34 30.16 0.50
N SER A 274 -1.45 29.87 1.44
CA SER A 274 -0.71 30.91 2.17
C SER A 274 0.78 30.61 2.24
N TRP A 275 1.59 31.67 2.33
CA TRP A 275 3.00 31.62 2.64
C TRP A 275 3.30 32.52 3.82
N SER A 276 4.05 32.00 4.80
CA SER A 276 4.63 32.78 5.89
C SER A 276 6.16 32.78 5.77
N ALA A 277 6.73 33.95 5.49
CA ALA A 277 8.17 34.17 5.39
C ALA A 277 8.88 33.94 6.73
N SER A 278 8.26 34.34 7.85
CA SER A 278 8.82 34.13 9.19
C SER A 278 8.84 32.65 9.59
N ARG A 279 7.78 31.90 9.24
CA ARG A 279 7.72 30.45 9.47
C ARG A 279 8.41 29.65 8.38
N ARG A 280 8.72 30.24 7.22
CA ARG A 280 9.23 29.56 6.01
C ARG A 280 8.40 28.34 5.61
N THR A 281 7.08 28.53 5.63
CA THR A 281 6.11 27.46 5.38
C THR A 281 4.99 27.98 4.49
N ALA A 282 4.70 27.22 3.43
CA ALA A 282 3.50 27.33 2.63
C ALA A 282 2.45 26.35 3.16
N VAL A 283 1.18 26.74 3.15
CA VAL A 283 0.06 25.91 3.61
C VAL A 283 -1.09 25.99 2.61
N VAL A 284 -1.71 24.85 2.32
CA VAL A 284 -3.01 24.74 1.65
C VAL A 284 -4.02 24.31 2.70
N HIS A 285 -4.95 25.22 3.02
CA HIS A 285 -6.12 24.91 3.82
C HIS A 285 -7.33 24.76 2.90
N THR A 286 -8.02 23.63 2.95
CA THR A 286 -9.18 23.38 2.08
C THR A 286 -10.45 23.27 2.92
N GLU A 287 -11.45 24.08 2.57
CA GLU A 287 -12.76 24.07 3.21
C GLU A 287 -13.82 23.48 2.26
N THR A 288 -14.65 22.57 2.74
CA THR A 288 -15.87 22.17 2.02
C THR A 288 -16.98 23.21 2.20
N VAL A 289 -17.50 23.71 1.09
CA VAL A 289 -18.59 24.68 0.97
C VAL A 289 -19.94 23.96 0.86
N GLU A 290 -20.39 23.40 1.98
CA GLU A 290 -21.75 22.82 2.11
C GLU A 290 -22.62 23.54 3.13
N ARG A 291 -23.94 23.51 2.92
CA ARG A 291 -24.92 24.18 3.79
C ARG A 291 -24.96 23.60 5.21
N ARG A 292 -24.64 22.31 5.36
CA ARG A 292 -24.62 21.61 6.65
C ARG A 292 -23.71 20.38 6.56
N LEU A 293 -22.49 20.53 7.05
CA LEU A 293 -21.56 19.43 7.22
C LEU A 293 -21.93 18.55 8.44
N PRO A 294 -21.60 17.25 8.42
CA PRO A 294 -21.69 16.39 9.60
C PRO A 294 -20.63 16.76 10.65
N ASP A 295 -20.59 16.07 11.79
CA ASP A 295 -19.44 16.20 12.71
C ASP A 295 -18.23 15.45 12.11
N ARG A 296 -17.01 15.92 12.36
CA ARG A 296 -15.78 15.31 11.82
C ARG A 296 -15.68 13.80 12.10
N LEU A 297 -16.12 13.33 13.26
CA LEU A 297 -16.06 11.89 13.60
C LEU A 297 -17.30 11.10 13.16
N THR A 298 -18.18 11.67 12.34
CA THR A 298 -19.32 10.96 11.75
C THR A 298 -18.86 10.18 10.52
N PRO A 299 -19.22 8.89 10.38
CA PRO A 299 -18.94 8.12 9.18
C PRO A 299 -19.52 8.74 7.90
N GLY A 300 -18.83 8.56 6.77
CA GLY A 300 -19.23 9.12 5.47
C GLY A 300 -18.52 8.46 4.28
N GLU A 301 -19.09 8.60 3.07
CA GLU A 301 -18.51 8.01 1.85
C GLU A 301 -17.25 8.75 1.35
N VAL A 302 -17.08 10.00 1.76
CA VAL A 302 -16.03 10.92 1.34
C VAL A 302 -15.52 11.72 2.55
N ASP A 303 -14.32 12.25 2.42
CA ASP A 303 -13.73 13.16 3.41
C ASP A 303 -14.18 14.61 3.16
N GLU A 304 -14.97 15.13 4.09
CA GLU A 304 -15.41 16.53 4.10
C GLU A 304 -14.50 17.45 4.91
N PHE A 305 -13.46 16.90 5.56
CA PHE A 305 -12.57 17.63 6.45
C PHE A 305 -11.10 17.33 6.13
N PRO A 306 -10.64 17.68 4.91
CA PRO A 306 -9.25 17.43 4.51
C PRO A 306 -8.28 18.08 5.49
N ASP A 307 -7.16 17.42 5.75
CA ASP A 307 -6.09 17.96 6.58
C ASP A 307 -5.26 18.99 5.80
N ASP A 308 -4.75 20.00 6.51
CA ASP A 308 -3.93 21.05 5.92
C ASP A 308 -2.64 20.46 5.35
N LEU A 309 -2.37 20.72 4.07
CA LEU A 309 -1.12 20.36 3.42
C LEU A 309 -0.10 21.47 3.62
N PHE A 310 1.18 21.12 3.75
CA PHE A 310 2.24 22.13 3.90
C PHE A 310 3.51 21.77 3.16
N LEU A 311 4.24 22.81 2.75
CA LEU A 311 5.63 22.74 2.28
C LEU A 311 6.49 23.69 3.11
N ALA A 312 7.48 23.18 3.83
CA ALA A 312 8.33 23.95 4.71
C ALA A 312 9.81 23.85 4.34
N VAL A 313 10.54 24.96 4.46
CA VAL A 313 12.01 24.96 4.47
C VAL A 313 12.49 24.70 5.90
N LEU A 314 13.25 23.62 6.08
CA LEU A 314 13.76 23.18 7.37
C LEU A 314 15.18 23.67 7.66
N SER A 315 16.00 23.89 6.63
CA SER A 315 17.33 24.48 6.78
C SER A 315 17.24 25.99 7.03
N GLU A 316 18.33 26.64 7.44
CA GLU A 316 18.40 28.08 7.75
C GLU A 316 18.37 28.99 6.52
N ASP A 317 18.19 28.41 5.33
CA ASP A 317 18.14 29.14 4.07
C ASP A 317 16.92 30.06 3.99
N THR A 318 17.08 31.17 3.26
CA THR A 318 16.03 32.17 3.05
C THR A 318 15.53 32.07 1.61
N PRO A 319 14.25 31.70 1.40
CA PRO A 319 13.64 31.70 0.08
C PRO A 319 13.56 33.10 -0.54
N ASP A 320 13.65 33.17 -1.87
CA ASP A 320 13.47 34.41 -2.63
C ASP A 320 12.23 34.40 -3.54
N ALA A 321 11.67 33.23 -3.81
CA ALA A 321 10.43 33.07 -4.56
C ALA A 321 9.57 31.95 -3.97
N VAL A 322 8.25 32.14 -3.99
CA VAL A 322 7.26 31.12 -3.63
C VAL A 322 6.12 31.18 -4.62
N TRP A 323 5.70 30.03 -5.14
CA TRP A 323 4.50 29.85 -5.93
C TRP A 323 3.53 29.00 -5.12
N LEU A 324 2.28 29.43 -5.10
CA LEU A 324 1.21 28.83 -4.31
C LEU A 324 0.08 28.29 -5.20
N ALA A 325 -0.02 28.80 -6.44
CA ALA A 325 -0.95 28.32 -7.45
C ALA A 325 -0.26 28.05 -8.80
N ASP A 326 -0.81 27.11 -9.55
CA ASP A 326 -0.28 26.66 -10.84
C ASP A 326 -0.31 27.74 -11.92
N ASP A 327 -1.35 28.57 -11.92
CA ASP A 327 -1.55 29.72 -12.83
C ASP A 327 -0.42 30.77 -12.74
N GLU A 328 0.37 30.76 -11.68
CA GLU A 328 1.54 31.63 -11.51
C GLU A 328 2.75 31.18 -12.36
N LEU A 329 2.82 29.90 -12.75
CA LEU A 329 3.89 29.32 -13.56
C LEU A 329 3.43 28.98 -14.98
N TRP A 330 2.17 28.60 -15.15
CA TRP A 330 1.57 28.18 -16.41
C TRP A 330 0.25 28.91 -16.68
N PRO A 331 0.27 30.21 -17.02
CA PRO A 331 -0.96 30.98 -17.27
C PRO A 331 -1.69 30.58 -18.57
N ASP A 332 -1.03 29.83 -19.46
CA ASP A 332 -1.44 29.65 -20.85
C ASP A 332 -2.04 28.25 -21.17
N GLY A 333 -2.20 27.35 -20.19
CA GLY A 333 -2.83 26.05 -20.46
C GLY A 333 -2.70 24.98 -19.37
N PRO A 334 -3.39 23.83 -19.56
CA PRO A 334 -3.43 22.70 -18.63
C PRO A 334 -2.14 21.85 -18.64
N GLU A 335 -1.31 22.03 -19.66
CA GLU A 335 -0.01 21.37 -19.75
C GLU A 335 0.96 22.02 -18.75
N ARG A 336 1.75 21.20 -18.05
CA ARG A 336 2.75 21.65 -17.07
C ARG A 336 4.18 21.30 -17.49
N PRO A 337 4.72 21.88 -18.59
CA PRO A 337 6.12 21.68 -18.98
C PRO A 337 7.08 22.35 -17.99
N ILE A 338 8.39 22.10 -18.10
CA ILE A 338 9.40 22.78 -17.25
C ILE A 338 9.21 24.31 -17.33
N PRO A 339 8.86 25.00 -16.22
CA PRO A 339 8.41 26.38 -16.28
C PRO A 339 9.60 27.35 -16.31
N GLN A 340 9.97 27.80 -17.52
CA GLN A 340 11.05 28.78 -17.66
C GLN A 340 10.76 30.11 -16.94
N ALA A 341 9.47 30.40 -16.66
CA ALA A 341 9.05 31.53 -15.83
C ALA A 341 9.66 31.50 -14.41
N ALA A 342 10.01 30.33 -13.88
CA ALA A 342 10.65 30.19 -12.58
C ALA A 342 12.06 30.82 -12.52
N ALA A 343 12.67 31.18 -13.65
CA ALA A 343 13.92 31.94 -13.70
C ALA A 343 13.73 33.46 -13.50
N GLY A 344 12.49 33.95 -13.51
CA GLY A 344 12.16 35.37 -13.34
C GLY A 344 12.39 35.91 -11.94
N GLU A 345 12.04 37.20 -11.76
CA GLU A 345 11.97 37.82 -10.44
C GLU A 345 10.91 37.11 -9.59
N GLY A 346 11.31 36.75 -8.36
CA GLY A 346 10.45 36.07 -7.39
C GLY A 346 10.02 36.98 -6.25
N SER A 347 9.02 36.52 -5.48
CA SER A 347 8.66 37.11 -4.19
C SER A 347 8.45 36.00 -3.16
N ALA A 348 9.05 36.16 -1.99
CA ALA A 348 8.83 35.33 -0.81
C ALA A 348 8.25 36.13 0.37
N ALA A 349 7.52 37.22 0.07
CA ALA A 349 6.81 38.00 1.07
C ALA A 349 5.54 37.26 1.57
N ASP A 350 5.15 37.50 2.82
CA ASP A 350 3.90 36.97 3.39
C ASP A 350 2.73 37.28 2.45
N ARG A 351 2.00 36.24 2.06
CA ARG A 351 0.87 36.37 1.14
C ARG A 351 -0.12 35.23 1.32
N GLU A 352 -1.35 35.49 0.89
CA GLU A 352 -2.45 34.55 0.88
C GLU A 352 -3.21 34.72 -0.43
N LEU A 353 -3.68 33.61 -0.97
CA LEU A 353 -4.48 33.50 -2.17
C LEU A 353 -5.68 32.60 -1.86
N THR A 354 -6.82 32.89 -2.46
CA THR A 354 -7.96 31.97 -2.45
C THR A 354 -8.21 31.48 -3.87
N ARG A 355 -8.51 30.20 -4.02
CA ARG A 355 -8.94 29.58 -5.27
C ARG A 355 -10.15 28.68 -4.99
N GLU A 356 -11.04 28.58 -5.97
CA GLU A 356 -12.01 27.50 -5.98
C GLU A 356 -11.25 26.18 -6.16
N GLY A 357 -11.70 25.10 -5.52
CA GLY A 357 -11.06 23.79 -5.60
C GLY A 357 -11.22 23.12 -6.97
N TRP A 358 -12.22 23.54 -7.76
CA TRP A 358 -12.37 23.09 -9.14
C TRP A 358 -11.14 23.47 -9.97
N GLY A 359 -10.54 22.49 -10.64
CA GLY A 359 -9.30 22.66 -11.40
C GLY A 359 -8.02 22.42 -10.58
N GLN A 360 -8.12 22.22 -9.26
CA GLN A 360 -7.00 21.89 -8.36
C GLN A 360 -5.77 22.80 -8.58
N HIS A 361 -5.99 24.09 -8.41
CA HIS A 361 -4.98 25.12 -8.66
C HIS A 361 -3.84 25.14 -7.63
N GLY A 362 -3.98 24.45 -6.50
CA GLY A 362 -2.96 24.41 -5.45
C GLY A 362 -1.62 23.88 -5.98
N PHE A 363 -0.57 24.67 -5.85
CA PHE A 363 0.76 24.27 -6.30
C PHE A 363 1.82 24.87 -5.38
N LEU A 364 2.48 24.04 -4.57
CA LEU A 364 3.46 24.52 -3.61
C LEU A 364 4.87 24.41 -4.18
N ALA A 365 5.48 25.54 -4.50
CA ALA A 365 6.89 25.57 -4.89
C ALA A 365 7.66 26.71 -4.22
N VAL A 366 8.88 26.41 -3.76
CA VAL A 366 9.73 27.36 -3.03
C VAL A 366 11.12 27.40 -3.63
N ARG A 367 11.58 28.58 -4.04
CA ARG A 367 12.94 28.81 -4.54
C ARG A 367 13.86 29.30 -3.42
N VAL A 368 14.97 28.58 -3.26
CA VAL A 368 16.07 28.92 -2.36
C VAL A 368 17.31 29.26 -3.18
N PRO A 369 17.85 30.49 -3.07
CA PRO A 369 19.12 30.85 -3.70
C PRO A 369 20.30 30.10 -3.07
N VAL A 370 21.15 29.51 -3.91
CA VAL A 370 22.33 28.78 -3.50
C VAL A 370 23.56 29.33 -4.23
N THR A 371 24.57 29.78 -3.47
CA THR A 371 25.85 30.22 -4.06
C THR A 371 26.93 29.21 -3.73
N LEU A 372 27.53 28.63 -4.78
CA LEU A 372 28.55 27.60 -4.69
C LEU A 372 29.89 28.14 -5.20
N ALA A 373 30.95 27.91 -4.43
CA ALA A 373 32.31 28.03 -4.97
C ALA A 373 32.58 26.94 -6.02
N GLY A 374 33.68 27.07 -6.77
CA GLY A 374 34.16 25.97 -7.59
C GLY A 374 34.54 24.76 -6.72
N GLY A 375 34.05 23.57 -7.04
CA GLY A 375 34.15 22.37 -6.21
C GLY A 375 33.26 22.36 -4.96
N GLY A 376 32.41 23.38 -4.78
CA GLY A 376 31.58 23.55 -3.59
C GLY A 376 30.26 22.77 -3.67
N SER A 377 29.65 22.55 -2.50
CA SER A 377 28.32 21.97 -2.38
C SER A 377 27.50 22.66 -1.29
N HIS A 378 26.17 22.59 -1.39
CA HIS A 378 25.25 23.11 -0.38
C HIS A 378 24.04 22.19 -0.28
N THR A 379 23.52 21.99 0.93
CA THR A 379 22.36 21.13 1.19
C THR A 379 21.22 21.95 1.78
N VAL A 380 20.06 21.89 1.12
CA VAL A 380 18.81 22.50 1.59
C VAL A 380 17.88 21.38 2.04
N ARG A 381 17.15 21.59 3.14
CA ARG A 381 16.21 20.60 3.68
C ARG A 381 14.78 21.12 3.61
N PHE A 382 13.87 20.29 3.14
CA PHE A 382 12.44 20.60 3.02
C PHE A 382 11.59 19.53 3.71
N ALA A 383 10.36 19.88 4.09
CA ALA A 383 9.33 18.93 4.49
C ALA A 383 8.03 19.20 3.75
N PHE A 384 7.42 18.14 3.23
CA PHE A 384 6.06 18.17 2.69
C PHE A 384 5.20 17.12 3.37
N GLY A 385 3.99 17.50 3.75
CA GLY A 385 3.11 16.62 4.50
C GLY A 385 1.75 17.24 4.78
N TYR A 386 1.04 16.61 5.71
CA TYR A 386 -0.25 17.11 6.20
C TYR A 386 -0.27 17.22 7.73
N ALA A 387 -1.19 18.00 8.26
CA ALA A 387 -1.41 18.18 9.69
C ALA A 387 -2.68 17.42 10.15
N PRO A 388 -2.54 16.24 10.80
CA PRO A 388 -3.68 15.40 11.15
C PRO A 388 -4.70 16.12 12.04
N GLY A 389 -5.98 15.83 11.81
CA GLY A 389 -7.06 16.37 12.64
C GLY A 389 -7.40 17.83 12.33
N GLY A 390 -6.95 18.38 11.20
CA GLY A 390 -7.04 19.81 10.89
C GLY A 390 -6.22 20.70 11.83
N ALA A 391 -5.09 20.21 12.34
CA ALA A 391 -4.22 20.97 13.24
C ALA A 391 -3.34 22.01 12.50
N ASP A 392 -2.79 22.99 13.21
CA ASP A 392 -1.73 23.86 12.65
C ASP A 392 -0.48 23.01 12.35
N PRO A 393 0.12 23.05 11.14
CA PRO A 393 1.34 22.31 10.84
C PRO A 393 2.59 22.79 11.59
N ALA A 394 2.59 23.99 12.17
CA ALA A 394 3.76 24.61 12.78
C ALA A 394 4.47 23.74 13.86
N PRO A 395 3.78 23.08 14.81
CA PRO A 395 4.43 22.23 15.80
C PRO A 395 5.21 21.05 15.17
N SER A 396 4.63 20.41 14.15
CA SER A 396 5.26 19.33 13.40
C SER A 396 6.50 19.82 12.64
N VAL A 397 6.39 20.98 11.98
CA VAL A 397 7.51 21.59 11.26
C VAL A 397 8.64 22.01 12.21
N ASP A 398 8.32 22.61 13.35
CA ASP A 398 9.32 23.05 14.32
C ASP A 398 10.02 21.86 14.99
N ALA A 399 9.31 20.76 15.24
CA ALA A 399 9.91 19.52 15.70
C ALA A 399 10.93 18.98 14.68
N LEU A 400 10.54 18.90 13.39
CA LEU A 400 11.44 18.47 12.31
C LEU A 400 12.66 19.39 12.15
N ARG A 401 12.52 20.70 12.36
CA ARG A 401 13.67 21.64 12.39
C ARG A 401 14.63 21.33 13.53
N GLY A 402 14.09 21.00 14.70
CA GLY A 402 14.87 20.63 15.89
C GLY A 402 15.78 19.43 15.67
N GLU A 403 15.39 18.50 14.79
CA GLU A 403 16.18 17.33 14.42
C GLU A 403 17.44 17.67 13.60
N GLY A 404 17.40 18.76 12.82
CA GLY A 404 18.54 19.25 12.05
C GLY A 404 19.07 18.25 10.99
N ALA A 405 20.38 18.30 10.72
CA ALA A 405 21.02 17.47 9.70
C ALA A 405 21.25 16.00 10.11
N GLY A 406 20.94 15.63 11.34
CA GLY A 406 21.10 14.25 11.82
C GLY A 406 19.88 13.36 11.59
N LEU A 407 18.78 13.91 11.05
CA LEU A 407 17.49 13.23 10.94
C LEU A 407 17.56 12.00 10.02
N LEU A 408 18.21 12.12 8.87
CA LEU A 408 18.36 11.01 7.93
C LEU A 408 19.13 9.84 8.57
N ALA A 409 20.29 10.10 9.16
CA ALA A 409 21.10 9.06 9.80
C ALA A 409 20.38 8.39 10.99
N ARG A 410 19.61 9.15 11.78
CA ARG A 410 18.77 8.58 12.84
C ARG A 410 17.64 7.73 12.29
N THR A 411 17.05 8.13 11.16
CA THR A 411 15.99 7.36 10.49
C THR A 411 16.54 6.03 9.98
N ALA A 412 17.71 6.03 9.33
CA ALA A 412 18.37 4.80 8.89
C ALA A 412 18.74 3.88 10.07
N ALA A 413 19.26 4.44 11.16
CA ALA A 413 19.55 3.68 12.38
C ALA A 413 18.27 3.06 13.00
N SER A 414 17.19 3.84 13.10
CA SER A 414 15.90 3.35 13.58
C SER A 414 15.36 2.21 12.72
N TRP A 415 15.47 2.34 11.38
CA TRP A 415 15.10 1.24 10.50
C TRP A 415 15.93 0.00 10.77
N ARG A 416 17.26 0.12 10.82
CA ARG A 416 18.14 -1.02 11.12
C ARG A 416 17.72 -1.76 12.39
N ASP A 417 17.30 -1.04 13.43
CA ASP A 417 16.84 -1.61 14.70
C ASP A 417 15.45 -2.29 14.61
N ARG A 418 14.61 -1.85 13.66
CA ARG A 418 13.24 -2.35 13.44
C ARG A 418 13.12 -3.47 12.40
N LEU A 419 14.18 -3.76 11.66
CA LEU A 419 14.17 -4.85 10.68
C LEU A 419 14.48 -6.19 11.35
N VAL A 420 13.93 -7.26 10.77
CA VAL A 420 14.29 -8.63 11.16
C VAL A 420 15.53 -9.04 10.39
N TRP A 421 16.52 -9.52 11.14
CA TRP A 421 17.81 -9.96 10.61
C TRP A 421 18.05 -11.43 10.94
N ALA A 422 18.35 -12.23 9.93
CA ALA A 422 18.80 -13.60 10.11
C ALA A 422 19.75 -14.00 8.98
N ALA A 423 20.83 -14.69 9.32
CA ALA A 423 21.81 -15.21 8.38
C ALA A 423 21.93 -16.73 8.50
N PHE A 424 21.94 -17.41 7.35
CA PHE A 424 21.95 -18.87 7.28
C PHE A 424 23.13 -19.38 6.42
N PRO A 425 24.39 -19.28 6.91
CA PRO A 425 25.55 -19.69 6.13
C PRO A 425 25.46 -21.14 5.66
N GLY A 426 25.87 -21.38 4.41
CA GLY A 426 25.89 -22.72 3.81
C GLY A 426 24.58 -23.17 3.18
N LEU A 427 23.48 -22.42 3.33
CA LEU A 427 22.29 -22.61 2.50
C LEU A 427 22.51 -22.02 1.09
N PRO A 428 21.94 -22.64 0.03
CA PRO A 428 21.77 -21.96 -1.24
C PRO A 428 21.03 -20.63 -1.03
N ASP A 429 21.46 -19.57 -1.72
CA ASP A 429 20.77 -18.28 -1.70
C ASP A 429 20.62 -17.67 -0.29
N ALA A 430 21.59 -17.93 0.61
CA ALA A 430 21.57 -17.39 1.98
C ALA A 430 21.58 -15.86 2.03
N ALA A 431 22.38 -15.21 1.18
CA ALA A 431 22.47 -13.74 1.11
C ALA A 431 21.22 -13.05 0.55
N PRO A 432 20.60 -13.50 -0.56
CA PRO A 432 19.32 -12.92 -0.97
C PRO A 432 18.23 -13.20 0.08
N LEU A 433 18.20 -14.37 0.74
CA LEU A 433 17.24 -14.61 1.83
C LEU A 433 17.41 -13.62 3.00
N GLN A 434 18.64 -13.40 3.46
CA GLN A 434 18.95 -12.40 4.50
C GLN A 434 18.48 -11.00 4.11
N ARG A 435 18.73 -10.59 2.86
CA ARG A 435 18.30 -9.31 2.30
C ARG A 435 16.77 -9.19 2.23
N GLU A 436 16.11 -10.21 1.68
CA GLU A 436 14.65 -10.21 1.48
C GLU A 436 13.90 -10.20 2.82
N LEU A 437 14.44 -10.83 3.88
CA LEU A 437 13.87 -10.72 5.23
C LEU A 437 13.85 -9.27 5.72
N ALA A 438 14.98 -8.57 5.59
CA ALA A 438 15.09 -7.16 5.98
C ALA A 438 14.17 -6.28 5.12
N TRP A 439 14.20 -6.45 3.79
CA TRP A 439 13.38 -5.70 2.85
C TRP A 439 11.88 -5.92 3.04
N SER A 440 11.44 -7.17 3.25
CA SER A 440 10.03 -7.50 3.47
C SER A 440 9.52 -6.94 4.80
N THR A 441 10.36 -6.98 5.83
CA THR A 441 10.06 -6.39 7.15
C THR A 441 9.85 -4.87 7.05
N TYR A 442 10.67 -4.19 6.22
CA TYR A 442 10.46 -2.78 5.91
C TYR A 442 9.12 -2.56 5.20
N ASN A 443 8.85 -3.26 4.10
CA ASN A 443 7.65 -3.04 3.29
C ASN A 443 6.36 -3.25 4.10
N LEU A 444 6.31 -4.28 4.96
CA LEU A 444 5.17 -4.54 5.84
C LEU A 444 4.86 -3.34 6.76
N GLN A 445 5.90 -2.72 7.33
CA GLN A 445 5.74 -1.56 8.21
C GLN A 445 5.53 -0.25 7.42
N ALA A 446 6.14 -0.11 6.24
CA ALA A 446 6.05 1.11 5.44
C ALA A 446 4.62 1.40 4.96
N VAL A 447 3.78 0.36 4.82
CA VAL A 447 2.38 0.49 4.36
C VAL A 447 1.37 0.68 5.50
N THR A 448 1.82 0.96 6.72
CA THR A 448 0.94 1.27 7.85
C THR A 448 0.13 2.54 7.58
N GLY A 449 -1.21 2.42 7.62
CA GLY A 449 -2.13 3.55 7.66
C GLY A 449 -2.54 3.94 9.07
N TYR A 450 -3.36 4.98 9.18
CA TYR A 450 -4.01 5.41 10.41
C TYR A 450 -5.50 5.62 10.13
N ASP A 451 -6.36 5.31 11.10
CA ASP A 451 -7.81 5.56 11.06
C ASP A 451 -8.15 6.57 12.16
N GLU A 452 -8.51 7.81 11.78
CA GLU A 452 -8.77 8.88 12.75
C GLU A 452 -9.98 8.58 13.64
N LEU A 453 -11.01 7.94 13.08
CA LEU A 453 -12.24 7.60 13.80
C LEU A 453 -11.99 6.72 15.02
N ARG A 454 -11.05 5.76 14.91
CA ARG A 454 -10.71 4.82 15.98
C ARG A 454 -9.43 5.19 16.71
N GLY A 455 -8.60 6.06 16.13
CA GLY A 455 -7.30 6.41 16.66
C GLY A 455 -6.31 5.24 16.64
N LEU A 456 -6.38 4.39 15.61
CA LEU A 456 -5.59 3.17 15.48
C LEU A 456 -4.76 3.19 14.20
N ARG A 457 -3.54 2.66 14.26
CA ARG A 457 -2.76 2.29 13.09
C ARG A 457 -3.11 0.88 12.65
N PHE A 458 -3.00 0.61 11.37
CA PHE A 458 -3.19 -0.75 10.86
C PHE A 458 -2.46 -0.95 9.54
N VAL A 459 -2.22 -2.21 9.20
CA VAL A 459 -1.77 -2.62 7.86
C VAL A 459 -3.00 -3.03 7.06
N GLY A 460 -3.30 -2.27 6.00
CA GLY A 460 -4.35 -2.58 5.03
C GLY A 460 -3.86 -3.45 3.87
N GLN A 461 -4.79 -3.87 3.01
CA GLN A 461 -4.54 -4.82 1.92
C GLN A 461 -3.62 -4.27 0.82
N GLY A 462 -3.59 -2.94 0.66
CA GLY A 462 -2.78 -2.28 -0.36
C GLY A 462 -3.26 -2.57 -1.79
N GLY A 463 -2.35 -2.54 -2.76
CA GLY A 463 -2.61 -2.92 -4.15
C GLY A 463 -3.80 -2.20 -4.81
N SER A 464 -4.45 -2.89 -5.75
CA SER A 464 -5.60 -2.33 -6.48
C SER A 464 -6.80 -2.04 -5.58
N TYR A 465 -7.01 -2.83 -4.52
CA TYR A 465 -8.10 -2.61 -3.58
C TYR A 465 -7.99 -1.21 -2.95
N ARG A 466 -6.86 -0.94 -2.30
CA ARG A 466 -6.65 0.30 -1.54
C ARG A 466 -6.41 1.52 -2.43
N TYR A 467 -5.57 1.37 -3.47
CA TYR A 467 -5.07 2.50 -4.26
C TYR A 467 -5.91 2.83 -5.50
N ILE A 468 -6.76 1.89 -5.96
CA ILE A 468 -7.58 2.07 -7.17
C ILE A 468 -9.07 1.93 -6.86
N HIS A 469 -9.48 0.89 -6.13
CA HIS A 469 -10.89 0.62 -5.85
C HIS A 469 -11.43 1.48 -4.70
N GLY A 470 -10.60 1.94 -3.77
CA GLY A 470 -11.04 2.76 -2.65
C GLY A 470 -11.66 1.95 -1.52
N LEU A 471 -11.14 0.74 -1.29
CA LEU A 471 -11.55 -0.13 -0.20
C LEU A 471 -10.38 -0.97 0.31
N ASP A 472 -10.34 -1.29 1.60
CA ASP A 472 -9.55 -2.42 2.09
C ASP A 472 -10.51 -3.59 2.34
N GLY A 473 -10.41 -4.62 1.51
CA GLY A 473 -11.33 -5.76 1.49
C GLY A 473 -10.81 -6.96 2.26
N ALA A 474 -11.65 -7.99 2.32
CA ALA A 474 -11.38 -9.27 2.97
C ALA A 474 -10.81 -9.09 4.39
N LEU A 475 -11.63 -8.66 5.35
CA LEU A 475 -11.19 -8.39 6.73
C LEU A 475 -10.34 -9.50 7.39
N GLY A 476 -10.50 -10.77 6.99
CA GLY A 476 -9.63 -11.87 7.42
C GLY A 476 -8.15 -11.66 7.07
N ASP A 477 -7.84 -10.98 5.95
CA ASP A 477 -6.48 -10.63 5.55
C ASP A 477 -5.79 -9.75 6.59
N PHE A 478 -6.51 -8.79 7.20
CA PHE A 478 -5.90 -7.91 8.20
C PHE A 478 -5.40 -8.71 9.40
N ALA A 479 -6.17 -9.71 9.81
CA ALA A 479 -5.76 -10.64 10.86
C ALA A 479 -4.56 -11.49 10.42
N LEU A 480 -4.52 -11.99 9.18
CA LEU A 480 -3.37 -12.74 8.66
C LEU A 480 -2.08 -11.92 8.64
N PHE A 481 -2.14 -10.63 8.31
CA PHE A 481 -0.97 -9.74 8.35
C PHE A 481 -0.34 -9.66 9.75
N THR A 482 -1.13 -9.90 10.80
CA THR A 482 -0.65 -9.85 12.18
C THR A 482 0.28 -11.00 12.55
N GLU A 483 0.33 -12.08 11.77
CA GLU A 483 1.28 -13.17 11.98
C GLU A 483 2.71 -12.64 11.94
N ALA A 484 3.07 -11.93 10.87
CA ALA A 484 4.39 -11.33 10.74
C ALA A 484 4.55 -10.13 11.69
N LEU A 485 3.51 -9.29 11.85
CA LEU A 485 3.59 -8.12 12.72
C LEU A 485 3.81 -8.49 14.18
N THR A 486 3.29 -9.61 14.67
CA THR A 486 3.49 -10.03 16.07
C THR A 486 4.98 -10.24 16.38
N LEU A 487 5.77 -10.67 15.39
CA LEU A 487 7.22 -10.81 15.50
C LEU A 487 7.96 -9.49 15.26
N VAL A 488 7.44 -8.64 14.37
CA VAL A 488 8.12 -7.42 13.88
C VAL A 488 7.80 -6.18 14.74
N ASP A 489 6.52 -5.90 14.95
CA ASP A 489 5.97 -4.75 15.69
C ASP A 489 4.69 -5.18 16.42
N PRO A 490 4.81 -5.85 17.59
CA PRO A 490 3.66 -6.32 18.35
C PRO A 490 2.64 -5.21 18.68
N PRO A 491 3.03 -3.97 19.04
CA PRO A 491 2.07 -2.88 19.19
C PRO A 491 1.22 -2.63 17.93
N LEU A 492 1.83 -2.61 16.74
CA LEU A 492 1.08 -2.48 15.48
C LEU A 492 0.20 -3.70 15.18
N ALA A 493 0.64 -4.92 15.54
CA ALA A 493 -0.18 -6.12 15.46
C ALA A 493 -1.46 -5.98 16.32
N SER A 494 -1.30 -5.55 17.57
CA SER A 494 -2.42 -5.29 18.50
C SER A 494 -3.38 -4.21 17.99
N GLU A 495 -2.85 -3.11 17.45
CA GLU A 495 -3.69 -2.07 16.82
C GLU A 495 -4.45 -2.59 15.59
N THR A 496 -3.82 -3.43 14.75
CA THR A 496 -4.45 -4.05 13.57
C THR A 496 -5.56 -5.04 13.96
N LEU A 497 -5.35 -5.85 15.01
CA LEU A 497 -6.39 -6.74 15.55
C LEU A 497 -7.58 -5.93 16.10
N ARG A 498 -7.31 -4.87 16.87
CA ARG A 498 -8.37 -3.98 17.40
C ARG A 498 -9.09 -3.23 16.29
N PHE A 499 -8.39 -2.81 15.24
CA PHE A 499 -9.01 -2.21 14.06
C PHE A 499 -9.98 -3.17 13.37
N SER A 500 -9.61 -4.45 13.28
CA SER A 500 -10.45 -5.51 12.70
C SER A 500 -11.70 -5.78 13.55
N LEU A 501 -11.53 -5.91 14.87
CA LEU A 501 -12.65 -6.05 15.83
C LEU A 501 -13.59 -4.85 15.80
N ALA A 502 -13.05 -3.64 15.59
CA ALA A 502 -13.84 -2.41 15.52
C ALA A 502 -14.74 -2.28 14.28
N GLN A 503 -14.76 -3.30 13.41
CA GLN A 503 -15.72 -3.43 12.32
C GLN A 503 -16.90 -4.34 12.69
N GLN A 504 -16.87 -5.03 13.84
CA GLN A 504 -17.96 -5.89 14.29
C GLN A 504 -19.22 -5.08 14.55
N HIS A 505 -20.35 -5.51 13.99
CA HIS A 505 -21.63 -4.84 14.13
C HIS A 505 -22.14 -4.87 15.57
N ALA A 506 -22.59 -3.71 16.03
CA ALA A 506 -23.02 -3.46 17.39
C ALA A 506 -24.17 -4.37 17.85
N PRO A 507 -24.22 -4.67 19.16
CA PRO A 507 -25.25 -5.53 19.77
C PRO A 507 -26.70 -5.12 19.49
N SER A 508 -26.97 -3.81 19.36
CA SER A 508 -28.32 -3.30 19.15
C SER A 508 -28.82 -3.37 17.70
N ARG A 509 -27.96 -3.79 16.76
CA ARG A 509 -28.30 -3.92 15.34
C ARG A 509 -29.04 -5.23 15.06
N ASP A 510 -29.83 -5.23 13.99
CA ASP A 510 -30.52 -6.44 13.51
C ASP A 510 -29.53 -7.51 12.99
N ASP A 511 -28.32 -7.10 12.61
CA ASP A 511 -27.22 -7.96 12.15
C ASP A 511 -26.03 -7.95 13.14
N ALA A 512 -26.31 -7.96 14.45
CA ALA A 512 -25.31 -7.94 15.51
C ALA A 512 -24.26 -9.06 15.38
N GLY A 513 -23.00 -8.76 15.71
CA GLY A 513 -21.88 -9.71 15.64
C GLY A 513 -21.35 -9.95 14.23
N ARG A 514 -22.02 -9.41 13.21
CA ARG A 514 -21.59 -9.49 11.81
C ARG A 514 -20.33 -8.66 11.54
N TYR A 515 -19.44 -9.14 10.69
CA TYR A 515 -18.36 -8.35 10.09
C TYR A 515 -18.70 -8.00 8.64
N PRO A 516 -18.41 -6.77 8.17
CA PRO A 516 -18.53 -6.43 6.75
C PRO A 516 -17.38 -7.03 5.93
N TYR A 517 -17.50 -7.08 4.60
CA TYR A 517 -16.40 -7.56 3.75
C TYR A 517 -15.22 -6.58 3.69
N ALA A 518 -15.50 -5.28 3.50
CA ALA A 518 -14.48 -4.27 3.27
C ALA A 518 -14.74 -2.97 4.02
N THR A 519 -13.69 -2.28 4.47
CA THR A 519 -13.78 -0.90 4.94
C THR A 519 -13.66 0.08 3.78
N THR A 520 -14.42 1.17 3.85
CA THR A 520 -14.52 2.16 2.78
C THR A 520 -14.69 3.55 3.35
N GLY A 521 -14.31 4.59 2.57
CA GLY A 521 -14.54 5.99 2.95
C GLY A 521 -14.08 6.31 4.37
N VAL A 522 -14.84 7.17 5.05
CA VAL A 522 -14.64 7.57 6.44
C VAL A 522 -15.45 6.63 7.34
N GLY A 523 -14.86 5.54 7.82
CA GLY A 523 -15.52 4.62 8.77
C GLY A 523 -16.78 3.91 8.27
N THR A 524 -16.96 3.84 6.94
CA THR A 524 -18.05 3.08 6.30
C THR A 524 -17.56 1.70 5.85
N TYR A 525 -18.45 0.88 5.30
CA TYR A 525 -18.08 -0.42 4.75
C TYR A 525 -18.83 -0.73 3.45
N SER A 526 -18.36 -1.75 2.74
CA SER A 526 -19.05 -2.34 1.60
C SER A 526 -18.94 -3.86 1.59
N ASP A 527 -20.04 -4.53 1.26
CA ASP A 527 -20.08 -5.98 0.99
C ASP A 527 -19.91 -6.32 -0.49
N VAL A 528 -19.59 -5.30 -1.30
CA VAL A 528 -19.43 -5.37 -2.77
C VAL A 528 -20.61 -6.05 -3.49
N GLY A 529 -21.78 -6.08 -2.85
CA GLY A 529 -23.02 -6.68 -3.33
C GLY A 529 -23.11 -8.20 -3.25
N LEU A 530 -22.03 -8.89 -2.89
CA LEU A 530 -21.94 -10.36 -2.96
C LEU A 530 -21.49 -11.02 -1.65
N TYR A 531 -20.79 -10.30 -0.77
CA TYR A 531 -20.10 -10.89 0.38
C TYR A 531 -20.72 -10.50 1.73
N ASN A 532 -22.04 -10.54 1.81
CA ASN A 532 -22.77 -10.13 3.01
C ASN A 532 -22.71 -11.13 4.18
N GLN A 533 -22.16 -12.32 4.00
CA GLN A 533 -21.90 -13.32 5.04
C GLN A 533 -20.54 -13.98 4.77
N ARG A 534 -19.50 -13.17 4.58
CA ARG A 534 -18.13 -13.68 4.42
C ARG A 534 -17.70 -14.42 5.67
N SER A 535 -17.19 -15.65 5.53
CA SER A 535 -17.03 -16.56 6.66
C SER A 535 -15.65 -16.56 7.30
N ASP A 536 -14.56 -16.38 6.54
CA ASP A 536 -13.18 -16.60 7.02
C ASP A 536 -12.76 -15.75 8.23
N VAL A 537 -13.34 -14.56 8.40
CA VAL A 537 -13.04 -13.67 9.54
C VAL A 537 -13.41 -14.29 10.88
N TYR A 538 -14.40 -15.19 10.93
CA TYR A 538 -14.89 -15.79 12.17
C TYR A 538 -13.95 -16.86 12.73
N GLU A 539 -13.05 -17.41 11.92
CA GLU A 539 -12.02 -18.34 12.39
C GLU A 539 -10.65 -17.68 12.45
N VAL A 540 -10.30 -16.89 11.44
CA VAL A 540 -8.97 -16.30 11.28
C VAL A 540 -8.71 -15.22 12.33
N LEU A 541 -9.66 -14.32 12.60
CA LEU A 541 -9.46 -13.26 13.58
C LEU A 541 -9.28 -13.82 15.01
N PRO A 542 -10.12 -14.73 15.51
CA PRO A 542 -9.89 -15.37 16.81
C PRO A 542 -8.57 -16.16 16.88
N TRP A 543 -8.20 -16.89 15.83
CA TRP A 543 -6.92 -17.60 15.75
C TRP A 543 -5.73 -16.63 15.88
N LYS A 544 -5.76 -15.50 15.18
CA LYS A 544 -4.65 -14.53 15.19
C LYS A 544 -4.57 -13.77 16.52
N ILE A 545 -5.71 -13.49 17.17
CA ILE A 545 -5.71 -13.00 18.55
C ILE A 545 -5.05 -14.02 19.50
N ALA A 546 -5.37 -15.31 19.37
CA ALA A 546 -4.75 -16.34 20.20
C ALA A 546 -3.23 -16.44 19.98
N SER A 547 -2.79 -16.35 18.72
CA SER A 547 -1.38 -16.36 18.34
C SER A 547 -0.63 -15.18 18.97
N TYR A 548 -1.18 -13.96 18.84
CA TYR A 548 -0.66 -12.76 19.50
C TYR A 548 -0.52 -12.95 21.01
N LEU A 549 -1.57 -13.41 21.69
CA LEU A 549 -1.57 -13.61 23.15
C LEU A 549 -0.51 -14.63 23.59
N ALA A 550 -0.36 -15.72 22.83
CA ALA A 550 0.57 -16.79 23.13
C ALA A 550 2.04 -16.38 22.92
N GLU A 551 2.32 -15.61 21.87
CA GLU A 551 3.67 -15.17 21.50
C GLU A 551 4.14 -14.00 22.37
N THR A 552 3.29 -12.98 22.54
CA THR A 552 3.65 -11.76 23.29
C THR A 552 3.50 -11.91 24.80
N ARG A 553 2.71 -12.89 25.26
CA ARG A 553 2.33 -13.07 26.67
C ARG A 553 1.65 -11.83 27.26
N ASP A 554 0.90 -11.11 26.44
CA ASP A 554 0.15 -9.92 26.82
C ASP A 554 -1.35 -10.24 27.02
N PRO A 555 -1.78 -10.75 28.18
CA PRO A 555 -3.19 -11.00 28.44
C PRO A 555 -4.01 -9.69 28.52
N GLY A 556 -3.36 -8.52 28.63
CA GLY A 556 -4.02 -7.22 28.72
C GLY A 556 -4.82 -6.89 27.47
N LEU A 557 -4.45 -7.45 26.31
CA LEU A 557 -5.23 -7.30 25.08
C LEU A 557 -6.70 -7.72 25.26
N LEU A 558 -6.98 -8.78 26.05
CA LEU A 558 -8.36 -9.25 26.26
C LEU A 558 -9.25 -8.22 26.98
N ASP A 559 -8.66 -7.32 27.76
CA ASP A 559 -9.34 -6.27 28.53
C ASP A 559 -9.47 -4.95 27.75
N GLU A 560 -8.79 -4.82 26.60
CA GLU A 560 -8.84 -3.60 25.78
C GLU A 560 -10.26 -3.34 25.27
N VAL A 561 -10.73 -2.11 25.44
CA VAL A 561 -12.08 -1.70 25.03
C VAL A 561 -12.05 -1.24 23.58
N VAL A 562 -12.78 -1.95 22.73
CA VAL A 562 -12.88 -1.69 21.29
C VAL A 562 -14.33 -1.31 20.96
N PRO A 563 -14.57 -0.19 20.24
CA PRO A 563 -15.91 0.20 19.82
C PRO A 563 -16.48 -0.81 18.81
N TYR A 564 -17.79 -1.02 18.83
CA TYR A 564 -18.48 -1.71 17.75
C TYR A 564 -18.83 -0.72 16.63
N TRP A 565 -19.14 -1.25 15.45
CA TRP A 565 -19.66 -0.46 14.34
C TRP A 565 -21.20 -0.38 14.34
N PRO A 566 -21.81 0.76 13.98
CA PRO A 566 -21.18 2.05 13.75
C PRO A 566 -20.84 2.75 15.07
N SER A 567 -19.78 3.56 15.04
CA SER A 567 -19.23 4.23 16.23
C SER A 567 -20.20 5.22 16.87
N ASP A 568 -21.16 5.75 16.12
CA ASP A 568 -22.17 6.71 16.58
C ASP A 568 -23.23 6.12 17.52
N LEU A 569 -23.39 4.79 17.56
CA LEU A 569 -24.19 4.11 18.58
C LEU A 569 -23.55 4.17 19.97
N GLY A 570 -22.24 4.48 20.05
CA GLY A 570 -21.50 4.57 21.31
C GLY A 570 -21.39 3.24 22.07
N GLU A 571 -21.61 2.11 21.38
CA GLU A 571 -21.47 0.77 21.93
C GLU A 571 -20.02 0.29 21.79
N ALA A 572 -19.48 -0.29 22.86
CA ALA A 572 -18.13 -0.85 22.90
C ALA A 572 -18.10 -2.10 23.80
N GLY A 573 -17.09 -2.93 23.61
CA GLY A 573 -16.86 -4.13 24.42
C GLY A 573 -15.37 -4.40 24.58
N THR A 574 -15.02 -5.24 25.55
CA THR A 574 -13.64 -5.74 25.63
C THR A 574 -13.33 -6.65 24.43
N VAL A 575 -12.06 -6.86 24.10
CA VAL A 575 -11.68 -7.87 23.08
C VAL A 575 -12.30 -9.23 23.39
N LEU A 576 -12.38 -9.63 24.67
CA LEU A 576 -13.08 -10.85 25.08
C LEU A 576 -14.59 -10.84 24.74
N ASP A 577 -15.27 -9.70 24.87
CA ASP A 577 -16.68 -9.57 24.49
C ASP A 577 -16.87 -9.69 22.96
N HIS A 578 -15.95 -9.12 22.17
CA HIS A 578 -15.96 -9.27 20.71
C HIS A 578 -15.71 -10.73 20.30
N LEU A 579 -14.79 -11.44 20.98
CA LEU A 579 -14.55 -12.87 20.76
C LEU A 579 -15.80 -13.71 21.06
N ARG A 580 -16.48 -13.47 22.19
CA ARG A 580 -17.76 -14.14 22.51
C ARG A 580 -18.80 -13.94 21.42
N ARG A 581 -18.94 -12.71 20.91
CA ARG A 581 -19.89 -12.38 19.83
C ARG A 581 -19.50 -13.01 18.50
N THR A 582 -18.21 -13.09 18.23
CA THR A 582 -17.68 -13.77 17.03
C THR A 582 -18.07 -15.25 17.07
N GLU A 583 -17.89 -15.91 18.21
CA GLU A 583 -18.30 -17.31 18.42
C GLU A 583 -19.83 -17.48 18.36
N ASP A 584 -20.60 -16.59 18.98
CA ASP A 584 -22.06 -16.60 18.92
C ASP A 584 -22.59 -16.49 17.47
N TYR A 585 -21.95 -15.65 16.64
CA TYR A 585 -22.29 -15.52 15.23
C TYR A 585 -21.90 -16.78 14.45
N LEU A 586 -20.70 -17.32 14.68
CA LEU A 586 -20.20 -18.54 14.03
C LEU A 586 -21.14 -19.72 14.29
N GLU A 587 -21.50 -19.99 15.54
CA GLU A 587 -22.36 -21.14 15.89
C GLU A 587 -23.84 -20.91 15.54
N GLY A 588 -24.28 -19.65 15.48
CA GLY A 588 -25.67 -19.26 15.27
C GLY A 588 -26.01 -18.91 13.83
N GLU A 589 -25.65 -17.71 13.40
CA GLU A 589 -26.06 -17.11 12.12
C GLU A 589 -25.31 -17.71 10.93
N LEU A 590 -24.01 -17.98 11.07
CA LEU A 590 -23.22 -18.66 10.03
C LEU A 590 -23.54 -20.17 10.04
N GLY A 591 -23.34 -20.80 11.20
CA GLY A 591 -23.68 -22.19 11.45
C GLY A 591 -22.77 -23.22 10.76
N PHE A 592 -23.27 -24.45 10.67
CA PHE A 592 -22.58 -25.60 10.10
C PHE A 592 -23.38 -26.13 8.91
N GLY A 593 -22.72 -26.18 7.75
CA GLY A 593 -23.29 -26.67 6.50
C GLY A 593 -23.19 -28.18 6.36
N SER A 594 -23.21 -28.63 5.10
CA SER A 594 -23.15 -30.04 4.75
C SER A 594 -21.89 -30.72 5.29
N GLY A 595 -22.03 -31.97 5.75
CA GLY A 595 -20.94 -32.71 6.41
C GLY A 595 -20.58 -32.21 7.82
N GLY A 596 -21.32 -31.24 8.41
CA GLY A 596 -21.06 -30.71 9.75
C GLY A 596 -19.87 -29.75 9.83
N MET A 597 -19.29 -29.39 8.68
CA MET A 597 -18.28 -28.35 8.57
C MET A 597 -18.90 -26.96 8.74
N ILE A 598 -18.10 -25.98 9.16
CA ILE A 598 -18.51 -24.59 9.20
C ILE A 598 -19.02 -24.17 7.81
N ALA A 599 -20.15 -23.47 7.81
CA ALA A 599 -20.78 -23.04 6.58
C ALA A 599 -19.89 -22.04 5.83
N MET A 600 -19.95 -22.07 4.51
CA MET A 600 -19.15 -21.19 3.64
C MET A 600 -19.69 -19.75 3.64
N GLY A 601 -20.93 -19.54 4.08
CA GLY A 601 -21.59 -18.24 4.00
C GLY A 601 -21.72 -17.77 2.56
N SER A 602 -21.56 -16.48 2.31
CA SER A 602 -21.53 -15.93 0.94
C SER A 602 -20.18 -16.14 0.22
N GLY A 603 -19.24 -16.81 0.86
CA GLY A 603 -17.87 -17.04 0.42
C GLY A 603 -16.95 -17.26 1.62
N ASP A 604 -15.99 -18.17 1.47
CA ASP A 604 -14.85 -18.29 2.38
C ASP A 604 -13.66 -17.50 1.82
N TYR A 605 -12.45 -17.72 2.36
CA TYR A 605 -11.22 -17.03 1.94
C TYR A 605 -11.02 -16.94 0.41
N ALA A 606 -11.45 -17.94 -0.36
CA ALA A 606 -11.31 -17.92 -1.81
C ALA A 606 -12.53 -17.27 -2.48
N ASP A 607 -12.35 -16.05 -2.97
CA ASP A 607 -13.39 -15.27 -3.66
C ASP A 607 -14.04 -16.05 -4.82
N GLY A 608 -15.36 -16.05 -4.86
CA GLY A 608 -16.14 -16.58 -5.98
C GLY A 608 -16.20 -18.10 -6.10
N VAL A 609 -15.68 -18.88 -5.14
CA VAL A 609 -15.66 -20.35 -5.17
C VAL A 609 -17.06 -20.98 -5.34
N LEU A 610 -18.11 -20.35 -4.82
CA LEU A 610 -19.50 -20.79 -4.99
C LEU A 610 -19.96 -20.78 -6.47
N ASN A 611 -19.30 -20.03 -7.35
CA ASN A 611 -19.59 -19.99 -8.78
C ASN A 611 -18.92 -21.13 -9.57
N LEU A 612 -18.09 -21.95 -8.92
CA LEU A 612 -17.36 -23.05 -9.56
C LEU A 612 -18.14 -24.37 -9.56
N THR A 613 -19.32 -24.42 -8.94
CA THR A 613 -20.15 -25.63 -8.88
C THR A 613 -21.52 -25.39 -9.52
N ASP A 614 -22.05 -26.42 -10.18
CA ASP A 614 -23.42 -26.45 -10.69
C ASP A 614 -24.42 -26.99 -9.63
N GLU A 615 -23.91 -27.51 -8.51
CA GLU A 615 -24.73 -28.03 -7.41
C GLU A 615 -25.45 -26.89 -6.67
N PRO A 616 -26.62 -27.15 -6.06
CA PRO A 616 -27.32 -26.14 -5.27
C PRO A 616 -26.49 -25.70 -4.06
N THR A 617 -26.24 -24.39 -3.95
CA THR A 617 -25.53 -23.78 -2.83
C THR A 617 -26.39 -22.74 -2.11
N SER A 618 -26.29 -22.70 -0.78
CA SER A 618 -26.80 -21.61 0.05
C SER A 618 -25.80 -21.27 1.17
N PRO A 619 -25.84 -20.02 1.70
CA PRO A 619 -24.86 -19.58 2.68
C PRO A 619 -24.70 -20.48 3.91
N GLY A 620 -25.81 -20.99 4.46
CA GLY A 620 -25.79 -21.88 5.62
C GLY A 620 -25.78 -23.39 5.28
N GLY A 621 -26.04 -23.76 4.02
CA GLY A 621 -26.12 -25.17 3.60
C GLY A 621 -24.80 -25.71 3.04
N THR A 622 -24.03 -24.85 2.39
CA THR A 622 -22.74 -25.19 1.76
C THR A 622 -21.62 -25.08 2.78
N SER A 623 -20.65 -25.98 2.72
CA SER A 623 -19.55 -26.03 3.70
C SER A 623 -18.17 -25.93 3.09
N SER A 624 -17.20 -25.47 3.90
CA SER A 624 -15.85 -25.11 3.45
C SER A 624 -14.77 -25.87 4.21
N THR A 625 -13.87 -26.53 3.48
CA THR A 625 -12.64 -27.07 4.09
C THR A 625 -11.65 -25.98 4.47
N TYR A 626 -11.70 -24.79 3.88
CA TYR A 626 -10.89 -23.65 4.35
C TYR A 626 -11.25 -23.27 5.79
N ASN A 627 -12.55 -23.04 6.03
CA ASN A 627 -13.03 -22.61 7.34
C ASN A 627 -12.75 -23.70 8.40
N ALA A 628 -13.02 -24.96 8.06
CA ALA A 628 -12.71 -26.08 8.92
C ALA A 628 -11.20 -26.14 9.25
N ALA A 629 -10.30 -25.93 8.28
CA ALA A 629 -8.86 -25.91 8.52
C ALA A 629 -8.44 -24.79 9.48
N PHE A 630 -8.93 -23.57 9.29
CA PHE A 630 -8.59 -22.45 10.17
C PHE A 630 -9.04 -22.71 11.61
N ALA A 631 -10.24 -23.27 11.80
CA ALA A 631 -10.72 -23.69 13.11
C ALA A 631 -9.85 -24.81 13.71
N VAL A 632 -9.54 -25.87 12.95
CA VAL A 632 -8.72 -27.00 13.44
C VAL A 632 -7.32 -26.55 13.86
N HIS A 633 -6.73 -25.64 13.10
CA HIS A 633 -5.39 -25.12 13.35
C HIS A 633 -5.38 -24.11 14.51
N GLY A 634 -6.32 -23.17 14.54
CA GLY A 634 -6.30 -22.03 15.48
C GLY A 634 -7.06 -22.22 16.79
N PHE A 635 -8.20 -22.92 16.78
CA PHE A 635 -9.11 -22.98 17.93
C PHE A 635 -8.54 -23.70 19.15
N PRO A 636 -7.68 -24.74 19.02
CA PRO A 636 -7.02 -25.33 20.19
C PRO A 636 -6.21 -24.29 20.99
N LEU A 637 -5.45 -23.44 20.30
CA LEU A 637 -4.68 -22.37 20.95
C LEU A 637 -5.60 -21.31 21.56
N LEU A 638 -6.65 -20.92 20.84
CA LEU A 638 -7.66 -19.99 21.33
C LEU A 638 -8.32 -20.49 22.63
N ALA A 639 -8.75 -21.74 22.67
CA ALA A 639 -9.33 -22.35 23.86
C ALA A 639 -8.34 -22.34 25.04
N ASP A 640 -7.06 -22.61 24.78
CA ASP A 640 -6.03 -22.63 25.82
C ASP A 640 -5.75 -21.25 26.41
N VAL A 641 -5.72 -20.19 25.59
CA VAL A 641 -5.52 -18.81 26.08
C VAL A 641 -6.77 -18.26 26.78
N LEU A 642 -7.97 -18.74 26.42
CA LEU A 642 -9.23 -18.33 27.04
C LEU A 642 -9.53 -19.08 28.34
N ALA A 643 -9.12 -20.33 28.49
CA ALA A 643 -9.48 -21.17 29.65
C ALA A 643 -9.24 -20.52 31.03
N PRO A 644 -8.18 -19.72 31.25
CA PRO A 644 -7.96 -19.05 32.54
C PRO A 644 -8.92 -17.89 32.84
N VAL A 645 -9.54 -17.29 31.82
CA VAL A 645 -10.34 -16.05 31.93
C VAL A 645 -11.81 -16.26 31.59
N ASP A 646 -12.12 -17.22 30.71
CA ASP A 646 -13.47 -17.63 30.33
C ASP A 646 -13.47 -19.12 29.94
N ALA A 647 -13.68 -19.97 30.94
CA ALA A 647 -13.72 -21.42 30.73
C ALA A 647 -14.92 -21.87 29.88
N GLU A 648 -16.04 -21.15 29.90
CA GLU A 648 -17.23 -21.51 29.12
C GLU A 648 -17.00 -21.27 27.63
N LEU A 649 -16.46 -20.09 27.27
CA LEU A 649 -16.08 -19.81 25.89
C LEU A 649 -14.98 -20.76 25.41
N ALA A 650 -13.97 -21.04 26.25
CA ALA A 650 -12.91 -21.98 25.91
C ALA A 650 -13.44 -23.40 25.61
N ASP A 651 -14.43 -23.87 26.37
CA ASP A 651 -15.04 -25.19 26.14
C ASP A 651 -15.87 -25.23 24.85
N ARG A 652 -16.57 -24.14 24.50
CA ARG A 652 -17.29 -24.00 23.22
C ARG A 652 -16.33 -24.03 22.03
N VAL A 653 -15.33 -23.16 22.03
CA VAL A 653 -14.30 -23.08 20.99
C VAL A 653 -13.60 -24.43 20.79
N ARG A 654 -13.28 -25.13 21.90
CA ARG A 654 -12.69 -26.48 21.84
C ARG A 654 -13.62 -27.49 21.19
N ALA A 655 -14.93 -27.43 21.49
CA ALA A 655 -15.91 -28.32 20.89
C ALA A 655 -16.07 -28.08 19.38
N VAL A 656 -16.07 -26.81 18.95
CA VAL A 656 -16.10 -26.45 17.52
C VAL A 656 -14.85 -26.97 16.81
N GLY A 657 -13.66 -26.70 17.34
CA GLY A 657 -12.39 -27.15 16.75
C GLY A 657 -12.31 -28.68 16.59
N GLU A 658 -12.79 -29.45 17.57
CA GLU A 658 -12.81 -30.91 17.46
C GLU A 658 -13.87 -31.43 16.48
N GLY A 659 -15.04 -30.79 16.44
CA GLY A 659 -16.07 -31.09 15.43
C GLY A 659 -15.54 -30.86 14.01
N GLN A 660 -14.84 -29.75 13.79
CA GLN A 660 -14.22 -29.43 12.50
C GLN A 660 -13.09 -30.40 12.13
N ARG A 661 -12.30 -30.88 13.11
CA ARG A 661 -11.27 -31.90 12.87
C ARG A 661 -11.89 -33.18 12.31
N GLN A 662 -12.96 -33.66 12.94
CA GLN A 662 -13.66 -34.85 12.47
C GLN A 662 -14.27 -34.64 11.09
N ALA A 663 -14.95 -33.51 10.87
CA ALA A 663 -15.56 -33.20 9.58
C ALA A 663 -14.51 -33.12 8.45
N TYR A 664 -13.33 -32.57 8.73
CA TYR A 664 -12.23 -32.49 7.77
C TYR A 664 -11.70 -33.86 7.36
N GLU A 665 -11.49 -34.77 8.33
CA GLU A 665 -11.09 -36.15 8.05
C GLU A 665 -12.13 -36.87 7.16
N ASP A 666 -13.42 -36.61 7.39
CA ASP A 666 -14.52 -37.16 6.60
C ASP A 666 -14.57 -36.60 5.15
N ALA A 667 -13.84 -35.52 4.86
CA ALA A 667 -13.71 -34.94 3.52
C ALA A 667 -12.62 -35.57 2.65
N TRP A 668 -11.92 -36.58 3.16
CA TRP A 668 -10.97 -37.36 2.39
C TRP A 668 -11.68 -38.21 1.33
N LEU A 669 -11.42 -37.93 0.05
CA LEU A 669 -12.03 -38.62 -1.10
C LEU A 669 -11.25 -39.86 -1.54
N GLY A 670 -10.18 -40.24 -0.84
CA GLY A 670 -9.34 -41.39 -1.15
C GLY A 670 -7.91 -41.01 -1.52
N ASP A 671 -7.75 -39.93 -2.30
CA ASP A 671 -6.45 -39.42 -2.78
C ASP A 671 -6.28 -37.90 -2.56
N ILE A 672 -7.37 -37.18 -2.33
CA ILE A 672 -7.42 -35.73 -2.10
C ILE A 672 -8.48 -35.38 -1.05
N TYR A 673 -8.37 -34.22 -0.43
CA TYR A 673 -9.45 -33.60 0.33
C TYR A 673 -10.36 -32.79 -0.60
N ALA A 674 -11.68 -32.89 -0.38
CA ALA A 674 -12.65 -32.05 -1.06
C ALA A 674 -12.45 -30.56 -0.76
N ARG A 675 -12.85 -29.68 -1.68
CA ARG A 675 -12.84 -28.22 -1.45
C ARG A 675 -13.93 -27.75 -0.47
N GLY A 676 -14.93 -28.59 -0.27
CA GLY A 676 -16.17 -28.29 0.45
C GLY A 676 -17.30 -29.13 -0.13
N PHE A 677 -18.49 -28.99 0.45
CA PHE A 677 -19.68 -29.71 0.03
C PHE A 677 -20.84 -28.76 -0.21
N ALA A 678 -21.56 -28.96 -1.31
CA ALA A 678 -22.80 -28.25 -1.60
C ALA A 678 -23.94 -28.67 -0.64
N ASP A 679 -25.09 -28.01 -0.72
CA ASP A 679 -26.22 -28.21 0.20
C ASP A 679 -26.74 -29.67 0.23
N ASN A 680 -26.57 -30.40 -0.87
CA ASN A 680 -26.97 -31.79 -1.01
C ASN A 680 -25.91 -32.80 -0.50
N GLY A 681 -24.72 -32.33 -0.11
CA GLY A 681 -23.61 -33.18 0.32
C GLY A 681 -22.70 -33.69 -0.79
N GLU A 682 -22.92 -33.28 -2.04
CA GLU A 682 -21.97 -33.56 -3.11
C GLU A 682 -20.74 -32.63 -2.99
N PRO A 683 -19.51 -33.12 -3.30
CA PRO A 683 -18.32 -32.28 -3.31
C PRO A 683 -18.43 -31.11 -4.28
N MET A 684 -17.90 -29.96 -3.90
CA MET A 684 -17.84 -28.78 -4.78
C MET A 684 -16.72 -28.90 -5.81
N ALA A 685 -17.04 -28.61 -7.08
CA ALA A 685 -16.10 -28.62 -8.21
C ALA A 685 -15.15 -29.85 -8.22
N PRO A 686 -15.69 -31.09 -8.16
CA PRO A 686 -14.91 -32.32 -8.00
C PRO A 686 -13.95 -32.60 -9.17
N GLU A 687 -14.07 -31.88 -10.27
CA GLU A 687 -13.18 -31.93 -11.43
C GLU A 687 -11.90 -31.08 -11.27
N LEU A 688 -11.79 -30.27 -10.22
CA LEU A 688 -10.66 -29.39 -9.95
C LEU A 688 -9.84 -29.87 -8.74
N LEU A 689 -8.51 -29.75 -8.87
CA LEU A 689 -7.56 -29.85 -7.76
C LEU A 689 -7.34 -28.46 -7.21
N PHE A 690 -7.68 -28.27 -5.94
CA PHE A 690 -7.40 -27.06 -5.17
C PHE A 690 -6.18 -27.31 -4.28
N VAL A 691 -5.20 -26.40 -4.27
CA VAL A 691 -3.99 -26.55 -3.45
C VAL A 691 -4.31 -26.46 -1.95
N GLU A 692 -5.29 -25.67 -1.58
CA GLU A 692 -5.46 -25.19 -0.20
C GLU A 692 -6.07 -26.24 0.72
N PRO A 693 -7.10 -27.01 0.34
CA PRO A 693 -7.56 -28.13 1.17
C PRO A 693 -6.48 -29.18 1.41
N GLN A 694 -5.49 -29.29 0.52
CA GLN A 694 -4.42 -30.28 0.68
C GLN A 694 -3.35 -29.76 1.65
N VAL A 695 -2.85 -28.55 1.39
CA VAL A 695 -1.81 -27.94 2.22
C VAL A 695 -2.30 -27.65 3.63
N LEU A 696 -3.55 -27.19 3.78
CA LEU A 696 -4.11 -26.91 5.10
C LEU A 696 -4.32 -28.17 5.92
N ALA A 697 -4.66 -29.31 5.32
CA ALA A 697 -4.72 -30.60 6.03
C ALA A 697 -3.35 -30.98 6.61
N ILE A 698 -2.27 -30.76 5.84
CA ILE A 698 -0.89 -30.99 6.29
C ILE A 698 -0.53 -30.03 7.45
N LEU A 699 -0.78 -28.73 7.27
CA LEU A 699 -0.49 -27.70 8.29
C LEU A 699 -1.31 -27.86 9.57
N ALA A 700 -2.52 -28.41 9.47
CA ALA A 700 -3.39 -28.71 10.60
C ALA A 700 -3.03 -30.05 11.30
N GLY A 701 -2.07 -30.81 10.76
CA GLY A 701 -1.64 -32.10 11.32
C GLY A 701 -2.69 -33.21 11.19
N LEU A 702 -3.49 -33.19 10.11
CA LEU A 702 -4.55 -34.18 9.82
C LEU A 702 -4.05 -35.35 8.95
N THR A 703 -2.83 -35.25 8.44
CA THR A 703 -2.27 -36.27 7.55
C THR A 703 -1.24 -37.12 8.28
N ASP A 704 -1.21 -38.42 7.99
CA ASP A 704 -0.05 -39.26 8.28
C ASP A 704 1.05 -39.06 7.23
N GLU A 705 2.22 -39.67 7.45
CA GLU A 705 3.39 -39.52 6.57
C GLU A 705 3.08 -39.92 5.11
N GLU A 706 2.33 -41.00 4.90
CA GLU A 706 1.94 -41.48 3.56
C GLU A 706 1.02 -40.47 2.85
N ARG A 707 0.00 -39.94 3.53
CA ARG A 707 -0.87 -38.89 2.96
C ARG A 707 -0.09 -37.60 2.70
N THR A 708 0.79 -37.18 3.61
CA THR A 708 1.60 -35.97 3.41
C THR A 708 2.47 -36.10 2.17
N GLU A 709 3.22 -37.21 2.03
CA GLU A 709 4.07 -37.44 0.85
C GLU A 709 3.26 -37.50 -0.44
N GLY A 710 2.11 -38.20 -0.42
CA GLY A 710 1.22 -38.30 -1.58
C GLY A 710 0.66 -36.96 -2.03
N LEU A 711 0.18 -36.13 -1.10
CA LEU A 711 -0.36 -34.81 -1.41
C LEU A 711 0.71 -33.84 -1.91
N LEU A 712 1.91 -33.83 -1.30
CA LEU A 712 3.01 -32.98 -1.76
C LEU A 712 3.46 -33.37 -3.17
N ALA A 713 3.58 -34.67 -3.46
CA ALA A 713 3.91 -35.15 -4.81
C ALA A 713 2.84 -34.75 -5.84
N LEU A 714 1.55 -34.80 -5.47
CA LEU A 714 0.46 -34.36 -6.33
C LEU A 714 0.52 -32.86 -6.61
N ILE A 715 0.78 -32.03 -5.59
CA ILE A 715 0.93 -30.58 -5.75
C ILE A 715 2.11 -30.27 -6.67
N GLU A 716 3.27 -30.91 -6.45
CA GLU A 716 4.46 -30.72 -7.28
C GLU A 716 4.22 -31.11 -8.75
N ASP A 717 3.53 -32.23 -9.00
CA ASP A 717 3.27 -32.70 -10.36
C ASP A 717 2.20 -31.86 -11.10
N ARG A 718 1.20 -31.33 -10.38
CA ARG A 718 0.00 -30.76 -11.01
C ARG A 718 -0.13 -29.25 -10.89
N LEU A 719 0.48 -28.64 -9.87
CA LEU A 719 0.26 -27.23 -9.54
C LEU A 719 1.56 -26.39 -9.64
N GLU A 720 2.73 -26.98 -9.40
CA GLU A 720 4.00 -26.25 -9.42
C GLU A 720 4.39 -25.77 -10.84
N THR A 721 4.86 -24.53 -10.94
CA THR A 721 5.38 -23.93 -12.18
C THR A 721 6.74 -23.29 -11.94
N SER A 722 7.39 -22.77 -12.99
CA SER A 722 8.66 -22.04 -12.83
C SER A 722 8.56 -20.74 -12.04
N ILE A 723 7.35 -20.26 -11.73
CA ILE A 723 7.10 -19.04 -10.96
C ILE A 723 6.27 -19.29 -9.69
N GLY A 724 6.13 -20.56 -9.29
CA GLY A 724 5.38 -21.01 -8.10
C GLY A 724 4.11 -21.80 -8.43
N ALA A 725 3.46 -22.34 -7.40
CA ALA A 725 2.26 -23.14 -7.54
C ALA A 725 1.02 -22.32 -7.96
N VAL A 726 0.24 -22.85 -8.91
CA VAL A 726 -1.10 -22.33 -9.20
C VAL A 726 -2.09 -22.74 -8.10
N SER A 727 -3.08 -21.90 -7.81
CA SER A 727 -4.10 -22.20 -6.78
C SER A 727 -4.99 -23.38 -7.17
N THR A 728 -5.31 -23.54 -8.46
CA THR A 728 -6.19 -24.60 -8.96
C THR A 728 -5.77 -25.13 -10.34
N ALA A 729 -6.04 -26.41 -10.60
CA ALA A 729 -5.87 -27.04 -11.91
C ALA A 729 -6.93 -28.15 -12.15
N PRO A 730 -7.30 -28.47 -13.41
CA PRO A 730 -8.17 -29.62 -13.69
C PRO A 730 -7.54 -30.95 -13.25
N LEU A 731 -8.30 -31.85 -12.63
CA LEU A 731 -7.82 -33.16 -12.17
C LEU A 731 -7.56 -34.15 -13.31
N GLU A 732 -8.38 -34.17 -14.36
CA GLU A 732 -8.32 -35.17 -15.44
C GLU A 732 -7.42 -34.80 -16.64
N GLU A 733 -7.00 -33.54 -16.78
CA GLU A 733 -6.11 -33.14 -17.88
C GLU A 733 -4.64 -33.43 -17.54
N ALA A 734 -4.06 -34.43 -18.21
CA ALA A 734 -2.64 -34.73 -18.13
C ALA A 734 -1.83 -33.78 -19.03
N GLY A 735 -1.08 -32.87 -18.42
CA GLY A 735 -0.11 -32.00 -19.09
C GLY A 735 0.42 -30.92 -18.15
N PRO A 736 1.62 -30.37 -18.40
CA PRO A 736 2.14 -29.25 -17.62
C PRO A 736 1.18 -28.06 -17.74
N VAL A 737 0.64 -27.63 -16.60
CA VAL A 737 -0.17 -26.42 -16.48
C VAL A 737 0.79 -25.23 -16.39
N GLY A 738 1.35 -24.80 -17.52
CA GLY A 738 2.16 -23.58 -17.57
C GLY A 738 3.30 -23.62 -18.59
N GLY A 739 3.11 -22.92 -19.69
CA GLY A 739 4.20 -22.38 -20.51
C GLY A 739 4.31 -20.88 -20.24
N VAL A 740 5.56 -20.40 -20.19
CA VAL A 740 5.95 -18.98 -20.11
C VAL A 740 5.18 -18.10 -21.08
#